data_AF-A0A9R1M389-F1
#
_entry.id   AF-A0A9R1M389-F1
#
_cell.length_a   1.000
_cell.length_b   1.000
_cell.length_c   1.000
_cell.angle_alpha   90.00
_cell.angle_beta   90.00
_cell.angle_gamma   90.00
#
_symmetry.space_group_name_H-M   'P 1'
#
loop_
_entity.id
_entity.type
_entity.pdbx_description
1 polymer ?
#
loop_
_entity_poly.entity_id
_entity_poly.type
_entity_poly.pdbx_seq_one_letter_code
_entity_poly.pdbx_strand_id
1 'polypeptide(L)'
;MLKILLEIPHLQYKLTEMKAMAYVMEIVSFSTSITFGLFLIVITAVRKLCNKREVNSIEAPLILNNENSEAENANLVNKQHNVWELLTFKSVNPMMDIGIRRQLDFTDLLELPTELRTASCYDKLLSSWTAEHQKYHADSSLLRAMFYAYGWSYLRLGILKVVNDSISFVSPLLLNKFIKLIQEGSVGMDGYIIAISLGLTSIIKSFLDTQYSFRLAKLKLMLRSSMMGIVYRKCLCLSLSERSRFSEGEIQTFMSVDVDRTVNICNNLHDAWSFPLQIGLALYLLYTQVNYAFLSGLAITIILIPVNKWISTRIATATQKMMKQKDERISCAGELLAHIRTVKMYSWDKLFTQRLNKRRELEVKHLATRKYLDAWCVYFWATTPTLFSLFTFSIFAIMGHSLDAATVFTCVALFNTLISPLNSLPWVINGMIDSFISSRRLHNYLSTPEHCSSELTISSDVVKDDSNRHTETIYDPTAVIIRNLCCSWSSISTVEPQIILRDISLQLQNGLFIAIVGEVGSGKSSLLNSIIGEMSVISGSINSCGSVAYVPQVPWILSGSLRDNILLGKGFDTRRYEEVIQACTLDVDISTMIGGDMSHIGEKGLNLSGGQRARLALARALYHDSGVYLFDDILSAVDSQVASWILEKAIMGPQMKRKTRLLSTHNLQAIYAADMIVVMANGFVKWFGTLDSFLATPYSKISNPDSSSAVSATSSQKNKGPSTFEFNTKDVLDNGSVVDQEEQRDQTEAEGRKEGMVEIIVYKKYATLAGWSMVFLIFVTAFLMQASRNGNDLWLTYWVDSSSGTNNTRFYLTILAGFGIINSFFTLGRAFSFAYGGLCAAIQIHADLLGSLIGAPVSFFDQNPSGRILNRLSSDLYTVDDSLPFILNIFVANFFGLLGTLVVLCYSQVMFLLILVPLWLIYSKVQVDIT
;
A
#
# COMPACT_ATOMS: atom_id res chain seq x y z
N MET A 1 -45.05 23.91 36.75
CA MET A 1 -44.64 24.09 35.34
C MET A 1 -44.52 25.57 34.92
N LEU A 2 -45.48 26.44 35.23
CA LEU A 2 -45.45 27.86 34.79
C LEU A 2 -44.34 28.73 35.45
N LYS A 3 -43.93 28.44 36.69
CA LYS A 3 -42.83 29.16 37.38
C LYS A 3 -41.44 28.91 36.77
N ILE A 4 -41.19 27.69 36.29
CA ILE A 4 -39.92 27.31 35.63
C ILE A 4 -39.83 27.97 34.24
N LEU A 5 -40.96 28.13 33.56
CA LEU A 5 -41.03 28.79 32.25
C LEU A 5 -40.88 30.31 32.31
N LEU A 6 -41.23 30.95 33.43
CA LEU A 6 -40.96 32.37 33.68
C LEU A 6 -39.55 32.64 34.22
N GLU A 7 -38.91 31.64 34.85
CA GLU A 7 -37.50 31.72 35.25
C GLU A 7 -36.56 31.63 34.05
N ILE A 8 -36.92 30.96 32.95
CA ILE A 8 -36.09 30.90 31.73
C ILE A 8 -35.80 32.29 31.13
N PRO A 9 -36.78 33.20 30.88
CA PRO A 9 -36.50 34.54 30.39
C PRO A 9 -35.81 35.43 31.44
N HIS A 10 -36.04 35.21 32.74
CA HIS A 10 -35.33 35.93 33.80
C HIS A 10 -33.87 35.46 33.93
N LEU A 11 -33.61 34.16 33.78
CA LEU A 11 -32.28 33.56 33.71
C LEU A 11 -31.58 34.01 32.42
N GLN A 12 -32.26 34.06 31.27
CA GLN A 12 -31.75 34.62 30.03
C GLN A 12 -31.36 36.09 30.20
N TYR A 13 -32.23 36.92 30.79
CA TYR A 13 -31.95 38.34 31.05
C TYR A 13 -30.73 38.53 31.96
N LYS A 14 -30.65 37.75 33.06
CA LYS A 14 -29.54 37.76 34.01
C LYS A 14 -28.25 37.15 33.42
N LEU A 15 -28.36 36.22 32.47
CA LEU A 15 -27.25 35.69 31.67
C LEU A 15 -26.72 36.72 30.67
N THR A 16 -27.57 37.58 30.10
CA THR A 16 -27.13 38.68 29.22
C THR A 16 -26.49 39.87 29.96
N GLU A 17 -26.82 40.09 31.23
CA GLU A 17 -26.18 41.13 32.08
C GLU A 17 -24.74 40.76 32.51
N MET A 18 -24.37 39.49 32.42
CA MET A 18 -23.03 39.01 32.78
C MET A 18 -21.99 39.42 31.73
N LYS A 19 -20.99 40.21 32.15
CA LYS A 19 -19.90 40.67 31.29
C LYS A 19 -19.17 39.50 30.61
N ALA A 20 -19.04 38.35 31.29
CA ALA A 20 -18.45 37.15 30.71
C ALA A 20 -19.21 36.61 29.49
N MET A 21 -20.55 36.63 29.51
CA MET A 21 -21.34 36.16 28.36
C MET A 21 -21.23 37.12 27.18
N ALA A 22 -21.15 38.43 27.42
CA ALA A 22 -20.84 39.40 26.37
C ALA A 22 -19.45 39.14 25.75
N TYR A 23 -18.44 38.80 26.57
CA TYR A 23 -17.10 38.48 26.08
C TYR A 23 -17.02 37.16 25.30
N VAL A 24 -17.74 36.13 25.73
CA VAL A 24 -17.84 34.87 24.99
C VAL A 24 -18.58 35.12 23.67
N MET A 25 -19.67 35.89 23.69
CA MET A 25 -20.43 36.24 22.48
C MET A 25 -19.63 37.12 21.52
N GLU A 26 -18.77 38.01 22.00
CA GLU A 26 -17.86 38.82 21.17
C GLU A 26 -16.79 37.96 20.50
N ILE A 27 -16.16 37.03 21.24
CA ILE A 27 -15.17 36.09 20.69
C ILE A 27 -15.83 35.11 19.72
N VAL A 28 -17.03 34.61 20.04
CA VAL A 28 -17.83 33.79 19.14
C VAL A 28 -18.26 34.60 17.92
N SER A 29 -18.68 35.85 18.07
CA SER A 29 -19.03 36.74 16.96
C SER A 29 -17.84 37.00 16.03
N PHE A 30 -16.66 37.28 16.58
CA PHE A 30 -15.42 37.41 15.84
C PHE A 30 -15.06 36.11 15.10
N SER A 31 -15.12 34.96 15.79
CA SER A 31 -14.90 33.65 15.19
C SER A 31 -15.92 33.35 14.10
N THR A 32 -17.21 33.65 14.32
CA THR A 32 -18.27 33.42 13.33
C THR A 32 -18.10 34.32 12.11
N SER A 33 -17.67 35.58 12.30
CA SER A 33 -17.38 36.52 11.22
C SER A 33 -16.20 36.05 10.36
N ILE A 34 -15.14 35.50 10.99
CA ILE A 34 -14.02 34.87 10.28
C ILE A 34 -14.49 33.62 9.54
N THR A 35 -15.26 32.74 10.19
CA THR A 35 -15.79 31.54 9.53
C THR A 35 -16.72 31.91 8.38
N PHE A 36 -17.49 33.00 8.48
CA PHE A 36 -18.38 33.49 7.44
C PHE A 36 -17.61 34.09 6.26
N GLY A 37 -16.54 34.86 6.51
CA GLY A 37 -15.65 35.35 5.46
C GLY A 37 -14.96 34.21 4.70
N LEU A 38 -14.45 33.21 5.42
CA LEU A 38 -13.86 32.01 4.83
C LEU A 38 -14.89 31.13 4.11
N PHE A 39 -16.10 31.04 4.66
CA PHE A 39 -17.24 30.36 4.03
C PHE A 39 -17.66 31.03 2.73
N LEU A 40 -17.70 32.37 2.67
CA LEU A 40 -17.95 33.11 1.44
C LEU A 40 -16.83 32.88 0.42
N ILE A 41 -15.56 32.85 0.82
CA ILE A 41 -14.44 32.55 -0.08
C ILE A 41 -14.56 31.14 -0.65
N VAL A 42 -14.86 30.15 0.20
CA VAL A 42 -15.09 28.76 -0.23
C VAL A 42 -16.28 28.69 -1.17
N ILE A 43 -17.43 29.27 -0.83
CA ILE A 43 -18.62 29.28 -1.69
C ILE A 43 -18.36 30.01 -3.01
N THR A 44 -17.63 31.12 -3.00
CA THR A 44 -17.36 31.90 -4.22
C THR A 44 -16.40 31.14 -5.14
N ALA A 45 -15.39 30.45 -4.58
CA ALA A 45 -14.52 29.55 -5.33
C ALA A 45 -15.29 28.34 -5.89
N VAL A 46 -16.20 27.76 -5.09
CA VAL A 46 -17.07 26.64 -5.45
C VAL A 46 -18.07 27.02 -6.54
N ARG A 47 -18.69 28.20 -6.44
CA ARG A 47 -19.67 28.72 -7.41
C ARG A 47 -19.01 29.06 -8.76
N LYS A 48 -17.71 29.35 -8.76
CA LYS A 48 -16.92 29.57 -9.98
C LYS A 48 -16.51 28.26 -10.67
N LEU A 49 -16.53 27.12 -9.95
CA LEU A 49 -16.10 25.80 -10.47
C LEU A 49 -17.24 24.81 -10.76
N CYS A 50 -18.46 25.04 -10.28
CA CYS A 50 -19.53 24.03 -10.35
C CYS A 50 -20.77 24.54 -11.09
N ASN A 51 -20.98 24.05 -12.32
CA ASN A 51 -22.28 24.11 -12.99
C ASN A 51 -22.81 22.68 -13.16
N LYS A 52 -23.97 22.41 -12.55
CA LYS A 52 -24.75 21.15 -12.50
C LYS A 52 -24.07 19.91 -11.88
N ARG A 53 -24.57 19.44 -10.72
CA ARG A 53 -25.08 18.05 -10.48
C ARG A 53 -25.41 17.75 -9.02
N GLU A 54 -26.15 16.67 -8.86
CA GLU A 54 -26.92 16.17 -7.71
C GLU A 54 -26.12 15.89 -6.43
N VAL A 55 -26.85 16.00 -5.32
CA VAL A 55 -26.38 15.91 -3.95
C VAL A 55 -26.38 14.45 -3.48
N ASN A 56 -25.20 13.84 -3.34
CA ASN A 56 -25.06 12.54 -2.68
C ASN A 56 -24.18 12.69 -1.42
N SER A 57 -24.69 12.18 -0.29
CA SER A 57 -24.14 12.35 1.06
C SER A 57 -23.17 11.22 1.42
N ILE A 58 -21.99 11.60 1.91
CA ILE A 58 -20.97 10.71 2.54
C ILE A 58 -21.46 10.12 3.88
N GLU A 59 -22.67 10.48 4.31
CA GLU A 59 -23.21 10.32 5.66
C GLU A 59 -23.74 8.91 5.96
N ALA A 60 -23.63 7.97 5.01
CA ALA A 60 -24.00 6.59 5.28
C ALA A 60 -23.09 5.98 6.36
N PRO A 61 -23.67 5.33 7.39
CA PRO A 61 -22.92 4.63 8.43
C PRO A 61 -22.04 3.52 7.82
N LEU A 62 -20.95 3.20 8.50
CA LEU A 62 -20.00 2.16 8.08
C LEU A 62 -20.56 0.73 8.16
N ILE A 63 -21.79 0.55 8.62
CA ILE A 63 -22.39 -0.76 8.90
C ILE A 63 -23.76 -0.82 8.23
N LEU A 64 -24.00 -1.89 7.47
CA LEU A 64 -25.33 -2.38 7.14
C LEU A 64 -25.44 -3.76 7.81
N ASN A 65 -26.33 -3.91 8.80
CA ASN A 65 -26.58 -5.22 9.39
C ASN A 65 -27.30 -6.09 8.35
N ASN A 66 -26.59 -7.04 7.76
CA ASN A 66 -27.18 -8.15 7.04
C ASN A 66 -26.87 -9.42 7.83
N GLU A 67 -27.78 -9.81 8.72
CA GLU A 67 -27.81 -11.19 9.18
C GLU A 67 -28.78 -11.97 8.29
N ASN A 68 -28.25 -12.96 7.59
CA ASN A 68 -29.01 -13.90 6.77
C ASN A 68 -29.93 -14.75 7.67
N SER A 69 -31.23 -14.49 7.57
CA SER A 69 -32.30 -15.46 7.79
C SER A 69 -33.55 -14.89 7.13
N GLU A 70 -33.86 -15.41 5.94
CA GLU A 70 -35.10 -15.12 5.23
C GLU A 70 -36.30 -15.45 6.13
N ALA A 71 -37.28 -14.54 6.12
CA ALA A 71 -38.58 -14.64 6.79
C ALA A 71 -38.59 -14.59 8.33
N GLU A 72 -38.44 -13.39 8.92
CA GLU A 72 -39.34 -12.97 10.03
C GLU A 72 -39.24 -11.51 10.51
N ASN A 73 -38.27 -10.70 10.07
CA ASN A 73 -38.08 -9.36 10.66
C ASN A 73 -38.24 -8.19 9.66
N ALA A 74 -39.43 -8.03 9.10
CA ALA A 74 -39.84 -6.80 8.39
C ALA A 74 -39.93 -5.56 9.32
N ASN A 75 -39.85 -5.75 10.65
CA ASN A 75 -39.94 -4.68 11.65
C ASN A 75 -38.61 -4.29 12.32
N LEU A 76 -37.45 -4.86 11.92
CA LEU A 76 -36.14 -4.51 12.50
C LEU A 76 -35.12 -3.91 11.51
N VAL A 77 -35.48 -3.77 10.23
CA VAL A 77 -34.60 -3.27 9.14
C VAL A 77 -34.41 -1.74 9.16
N ASN A 78 -35.07 -1.02 10.09
CA ASN A 78 -35.11 0.45 10.09
C ASN A 78 -34.69 1.09 11.42
N LYS A 79 -33.77 0.50 12.18
CA LYS A 79 -33.06 1.28 13.21
C LYS A 79 -32.00 2.13 12.51
N GLN A 80 -32.42 3.29 12.01
CA GLN A 80 -31.51 4.38 11.70
C GLN A 80 -30.55 4.52 12.88
N HIS A 81 -29.25 4.29 12.66
CA HIS A 81 -28.26 4.57 13.70
C HIS A 81 -28.46 6.00 14.18
N ASN A 82 -28.57 6.19 15.49
CA ASN A 82 -28.63 7.53 16.06
C ASN A 82 -27.40 8.30 15.56
N VAL A 83 -27.59 9.51 15.04
CA VAL A 83 -26.50 10.36 14.51
C VAL A 83 -25.36 10.49 15.52
N TRP A 84 -25.69 10.49 16.82
CA TRP A 84 -24.73 10.45 17.92
C TRP A 84 -23.84 9.21 17.96
N GLU A 85 -24.36 8.01 17.66
CA GLU A 85 -23.57 6.78 17.62
C GLU A 85 -22.60 6.77 16.43
N LEU A 86 -23.02 7.34 15.30
CA LEU A 86 -22.15 7.54 14.13
C LEU A 86 -21.04 8.55 14.41
N LEU A 87 -21.37 9.65 15.10
CA LEU A 87 -20.41 10.70 15.47
C LEU A 87 -19.43 10.28 16.57
N THR A 88 -19.79 9.30 17.40
CA THR A 88 -18.95 8.80 18.50
C THR A 88 -18.24 7.48 18.18
N PHE A 89 -18.38 6.96 16.96
CA PHE A 89 -17.78 5.69 16.50
C PHE A 89 -18.17 4.47 17.32
N LYS A 90 -19.30 4.52 18.05
CA LYS A 90 -19.79 3.43 18.91
C LYS A 90 -20.05 2.13 18.14
N SER A 91 -20.25 2.23 16.83
CA SER A 91 -20.41 1.12 15.90
C SER A 91 -19.23 0.15 15.88
N VAL A 92 -18.03 0.59 16.28
CA VAL A 92 -16.81 -0.25 16.29
C VAL A 92 -16.67 -1.06 17.59
N ASN A 93 -17.38 -0.69 18.67
CA ASN A 93 -17.27 -1.35 19.97
C ASN A 93 -17.46 -2.87 19.94
N PRO A 94 -18.44 -3.45 19.21
CA PRO A 94 -18.59 -4.91 19.17
C PRO A 94 -17.35 -5.63 18.62
N MET A 95 -16.70 -5.05 17.61
CA MET A 95 -15.45 -5.58 17.04
C MET A 95 -14.29 -5.45 18.04
N MET A 96 -14.21 -4.33 18.77
CA MET A 96 -13.21 -4.16 19.83
C MET A 96 -13.44 -5.16 20.97
N ASP A 97 -14.68 -5.40 21.37
CA ASP A 97 -15.04 -6.36 22.42
C ASP A 97 -14.66 -7.81 22.06
N ILE A 98 -14.76 -8.18 20.77
CA ILE A 98 -14.25 -9.45 20.27
C ILE A 98 -12.71 -9.46 20.31
N GLY A 99 -12.08 -8.37 19.86
CA GLY A 99 -10.62 -8.19 19.85
C GLY A 99 -9.96 -8.25 21.23
N ILE A 100 -10.67 -7.87 22.29
CA ILE A 100 -10.23 -8.02 23.70
C ILE A 100 -10.18 -9.51 24.10
N ARG A 101 -11.11 -10.31 23.59
CA ARG A 101 -11.27 -11.73 24.01
C ARG A 101 -10.42 -12.67 23.19
N ARG A 102 -10.23 -12.38 21.90
CA ARG A 102 -9.43 -13.17 20.96
C ARG A 102 -8.84 -12.29 19.88
N GLN A 103 -7.77 -12.76 19.24
CA GLN A 103 -7.27 -12.12 18.04
C GLN A 103 -8.35 -12.13 16.94
N LEU A 104 -8.51 -11.00 16.25
CA LEU A 104 -9.51 -10.84 15.19
C LEU A 104 -9.09 -11.62 13.95
N ASP A 105 -9.97 -12.51 13.48
CA ASP A 105 -9.86 -13.19 12.19
C ASP A 105 -10.56 -12.40 11.07
N PHE A 106 -10.31 -12.79 9.82
CA PHE A 106 -10.95 -12.15 8.65
C PHE A 106 -12.48 -12.22 8.71
N THR A 107 -13.06 -13.21 9.38
CA THR A 107 -14.52 -13.36 9.58
C THR A 107 -15.08 -12.40 10.62
N ASP A 108 -14.24 -11.87 11.52
CA ASP A 108 -14.64 -10.94 12.58
C ASP A 108 -14.62 -9.48 12.10
N LEU A 109 -14.08 -9.23 10.90
CA LEU A 109 -14.02 -7.90 10.30
C LEU A 109 -15.39 -7.49 9.77
N LEU A 110 -15.73 -6.21 9.98
CA LEU A 110 -16.96 -5.62 9.49
C LEU A 110 -16.99 -5.60 7.96
N GLU A 111 -18.12 -6.02 7.37
CA GLU A 111 -18.35 -5.87 5.94
C GLU A 111 -18.39 -4.41 5.53
N LEU A 112 -17.78 -4.12 4.37
CA LEU A 112 -17.79 -2.76 3.81
C LEU A 112 -19.19 -2.41 3.29
N PRO A 113 -19.72 -1.21 3.62
CA PRO A 113 -20.94 -0.67 3.02
C PRO A 113 -20.87 -0.66 1.50
N THR A 114 -22.04 -0.76 0.85
CA THR A 114 -22.15 -0.75 -0.62
C THR A 114 -21.44 0.42 -1.28
N GLU A 115 -21.46 1.61 -0.66
CA GLU A 115 -20.75 2.81 -1.13
C GLU A 115 -19.23 2.67 -1.11
N LEU A 116 -18.68 1.90 -0.16
CA LEU A 116 -17.24 1.68 0.03
C LEU A 116 -16.72 0.45 -0.72
N ARG A 117 -17.61 -0.34 -1.35
CA ARG A 117 -17.20 -1.47 -2.18
C ARG A 117 -16.46 -0.98 -3.42
N THR A 118 -15.43 -1.74 -3.79
CA THR A 118 -14.54 -1.48 -4.94
C THR A 118 -15.34 -1.21 -6.21
N ALA A 119 -16.35 -2.03 -6.52
CA ALA A 119 -17.16 -1.90 -7.73
C ALA A 119 -17.84 -0.53 -7.85
N SER A 120 -18.55 -0.07 -6.80
CA SER A 120 -19.25 1.21 -6.81
C SER A 120 -18.28 2.40 -6.94
N CYS A 121 -17.18 2.37 -6.18
CA CYS A 121 -16.15 3.40 -6.23
C CYS A 121 -15.49 3.49 -7.61
N TYR A 122 -15.18 2.32 -8.17
CA TYR A 122 -14.56 2.15 -9.49
C TYR A 122 -15.46 2.69 -10.60
N ASP A 123 -16.73 2.28 -10.66
CA ASP A 123 -17.67 2.71 -11.70
C ASP A 123 -17.87 4.23 -11.71
N LYS A 124 -17.89 4.85 -10.52
CA LYS A 124 -18.03 6.29 -10.37
C LYS A 124 -16.83 7.08 -10.89
N LEU A 125 -15.62 6.65 -10.59
CA LEU A 125 -14.40 7.32 -11.08
C LEU A 125 -14.18 7.02 -12.57
N LEU A 126 -14.43 5.77 -12.99
CA LEU A 126 -14.30 5.35 -14.38
C LEU A 126 -15.23 6.16 -15.29
N SER A 127 -16.52 6.27 -14.94
CA SER A 127 -17.48 7.06 -15.74
C SER A 127 -17.08 8.53 -15.86
N SER A 128 -16.49 9.10 -14.81
CA SER A 128 -15.94 10.45 -14.80
C SER A 128 -14.69 10.57 -15.68
N TRP A 129 -13.80 9.58 -15.61
CA TRP A 129 -12.59 9.50 -16.44
C TRP A 129 -12.94 9.34 -17.92
N THR A 130 -13.87 8.44 -18.27
CA THR A 130 -14.28 8.24 -19.67
C THR A 130 -14.96 9.48 -20.25
N ALA A 131 -15.83 10.15 -19.48
CA ALA A 131 -16.46 11.39 -19.90
C ALA A 131 -15.45 12.52 -20.12
N GLU A 132 -14.40 12.58 -19.30
CA GLU A 132 -13.33 13.55 -19.45
C GLU A 132 -12.43 13.24 -20.66
N HIS A 133 -12.06 11.98 -20.83
CA HIS A 133 -11.24 11.53 -21.95
C HIS A 133 -11.96 11.75 -23.29
N GLN A 134 -13.27 11.51 -23.35
CA GLN A 134 -14.09 11.81 -24.54
C GLN A 134 -14.17 13.31 -24.85
N LYS A 135 -14.16 14.17 -23.83
CA LYS A 135 -14.33 15.62 -24.02
C LYS A 135 -13.03 16.34 -24.39
N TYR A 136 -11.90 15.90 -23.84
CA TYR A 136 -10.63 16.61 -23.94
C TYR A 136 -9.50 15.80 -24.60
N HIS A 137 -9.68 14.50 -24.85
CA HIS A 137 -8.69 13.59 -25.44
C HIS A 137 -7.28 13.79 -24.84
N ALA A 138 -6.39 14.48 -25.57
CA ALA A 138 -5.01 14.76 -25.19
C ALA A 138 -4.87 15.67 -23.95
N ASP A 139 -5.84 16.56 -23.69
CA ASP A 139 -5.85 17.47 -22.53
C ASP A 139 -6.70 16.91 -21.36
N SER A 140 -6.91 15.60 -21.32
CA SER A 140 -7.55 14.94 -20.17
C SER A 140 -6.64 14.98 -18.94
N SER A 141 -7.21 15.13 -17.75
CA SER A 141 -6.49 15.26 -16.49
C SER A 141 -7.14 14.37 -15.44
N LEU A 142 -6.38 13.42 -14.91
CA LEU A 142 -6.88 12.51 -13.89
C LEU A 142 -7.38 13.25 -12.64
N LEU A 143 -6.72 14.35 -12.26
CA LEU A 143 -7.14 15.18 -11.12
C LEU A 143 -8.52 15.83 -11.33
N ARG A 144 -8.85 16.19 -12.58
CA ARG A 144 -10.16 16.77 -12.90
C ARG A 144 -11.25 15.69 -12.86
N ALA A 145 -10.95 14.47 -13.28
CA ALA A 145 -11.88 13.34 -13.18
C ALA A 145 -12.16 13.00 -11.71
N MET A 146 -11.12 13.00 -10.87
CA MET A 146 -11.25 12.85 -9.42
C MET A 146 -12.11 13.96 -8.81
N PHE A 147 -11.92 15.21 -9.25
CA PHE A 147 -12.71 16.35 -8.79
C PHE A 147 -14.18 16.23 -9.23
N TYR A 148 -14.47 15.75 -10.43
CA TYR A 148 -15.85 15.49 -10.84
C TYR A 148 -16.52 14.36 -10.05
N ALA A 149 -15.78 13.30 -9.70
CA ALA A 149 -16.33 12.17 -8.96
C ALA A 149 -16.55 12.46 -7.46
N TYR A 150 -15.59 13.14 -6.81
CA TYR A 150 -15.56 13.31 -5.35
C TYR A 150 -15.34 14.75 -4.87
N GLY A 151 -15.17 15.72 -5.77
CA GLY A 151 -14.80 17.10 -5.43
C GLY A 151 -15.83 17.79 -4.53
N TRP A 152 -17.13 17.61 -4.76
CA TRP A 152 -18.17 18.19 -3.89
C TRP A 152 -18.13 17.62 -2.46
N SER A 153 -17.96 16.30 -2.37
CA SER A 153 -17.80 15.59 -1.09
C SER A 153 -16.58 16.09 -0.32
N TYR A 154 -15.48 16.32 -1.03
CA TYR A 154 -14.25 16.87 -0.48
C TYR A 154 -14.40 18.34 -0.05
N LEU A 155 -14.99 19.20 -0.88
CA LEU A 155 -15.16 20.64 -0.60
C LEU A 155 -15.96 20.92 0.68
N ARG A 156 -16.96 20.07 1.01
CA ARG A 156 -17.71 20.15 2.27
C ARG A 156 -16.81 19.97 3.50
N LEU A 157 -15.75 19.18 3.40
CA LEU A 157 -14.77 19.00 4.49
C LEU A 157 -13.97 20.29 4.74
N GLY A 158 -13.83 21.14 3.72
CA GLY A 158 -13.25 22.47 3.87
C GLY A 158 -13.98 23.34 4.88
N ILE A 159 -15.32 23.24 4.96
CA ILE A 159 -16.10 23.99 5.95
C ILE A 159 -15.76 23.51 7.37
N LEU A 160 -15.69 22.19 7.57
CA LEU A 160 -15.33 21.59 8.85
C LEU A 160 -13.91 22.01 9.28
N LYS A 161 -12.98 22.08 8.32
CA LYS A 161 -11.61 22.55 8.52
C LYS A 161 -11.56 24.02 8.96
N VAL A 162 -12.29 24.92 8.27
CA VAL A 162 -12.40 26.34 8.64
C VAL A 162 -12.90 26.52 10.07
N VAL A 163 -13.96 25.78 10.44
CA VAL A 163 -14.54 25.87 11.80
C VAL A 163 -13.54 25.38 12.84
N ASN A 164 -12.88 24.25 12.58
CA ASN A 164 -11.83 23.71 13.46
C ASN A 164 -10.67 24.70 13.66
N ASP A 165 -10.20 25.29 12.56
CA ASP A 165 -9.12 26.27 12.58
C ASP A 165 -9.50 27.54 13.37
N SER A 166 -10.74 28.00 13.23
CA SER A 166 -11.23 29.19 13.95
C SER A 166 -11.32 28.94 15.46
N ILE A 167 -11.83 27.77 15.87
CA ILE A 167 -11.90 27.37 17.29
C ILE A 167 -10.50 27.25 17.91
N SER A 168 -9.48 26.90 17.12
CA SER A 168 -8.11 26.81 17.60
C SER A 168 -7.57 28.14 18.18
N PHE A 169 -8.05 29.29 17.68
CA PHE A 169 -7.68 30.63 18.16
C PHE A 169 -8.56 31.15 19.30
N VAL A 170 -9.74 30.56 19.49
CA VAL A 170 -10.65 30.91 20.60
C VAL A 170 -10.02 30.56 21.96
N SER A 171 -9.32 29.43 22.06
CA SER A 171 -8.71 28.97 23.31
C SER A 171 -7.65 29.94 23.89
N PRO A 172 -6.65 30.43 23.13
CA PRO A 172 -5.73 31.46 23.62
C PRO A 172 -6.42 32.77 24.04
N LEU A 173 -7.47 33.20 23.32
CA LEU A 173 -8.19 34.43 23.65
C LEU A 173 -9.00 34.32 24.94
N LEU A 174 -9.66 33.18 25.16
CA LEU A 174 -10.36 32.89 26.41
C LEU A 174 -9.37 32.78 27.58
N LEU A 175 -8.19 32.20 27.35
CA LEU A 175 -7.13 32.13 28.35
C LEU A 175 -6.67 33.54 28.77
N ASN A 176 -6.50 34.46 27.82
CA ASN A 176 -6.15 35.86 28.11
C ASN A 176 -7.18 36.54 29.03
N LYS A 177 -8.47 36.45 28.67
CA LYS A 177 -9.56 37.06 29.44
C LYS A 177 -9.71 36.40 30.81
N PHE A 178 -9.54 35.08 30.90
CA PHE A 178 -9.58 34.34 32.16
C PHE A 178 -8.52 34.82 33.15
N ILE A 179 -7.26 34.94 32.70
CA ILE A 179 -6.16 35.37 33.56
C ILE A 179 -6.36 36.82 34.03
N LYS A 180 -6.82 37.72 33.15
CA LYS A 180 -7.10 39.12 33.52
C LYS A 180 -8.18 39.25 34.60
N LEU A 181 -9.27 38.48 34.50
CA LEU A 181 -10.33 38.50 35.50
C LEU A 181 -9.86 38.01 36.88
N ILE A 182 -8.96 37.02 36.90
CA ILE A 182 -8.35 36.53 38.14
C ILE A 182 -7.48 37.63 38.77
N GLN A 183 -6.69 38.35 37.96
CA GLN A 183 -5.85 39.45 38.44
C GLN A 183 -6.66 40.65 38.96
N GLU A 184 -7.81 40.93 38.34
CA GLU A 184 -8.74 41.98 38.77
C GLU A 184 -9.53 41.60 40.05
N GLY A 185 -9.39 40.37 40.56
CA GLY A 185 -10.06 39.89 41.77
C GLY A 185 -11.57 39.64 41.62
N SER A 186 -12.10 39.67 40.39
CA SER A 186 -13.53 39.52 40.08
C SER A 186 -13.93 38.05 39.84
N VAL A 187 -13.62 37.18 40.80
CA VAL A 187 -13.92 35.74 40.72
C VAL A 187 -15.39 35.45 41.07
N GLY A 188 -16.30 36.04 40.29
CA GLY A 188 -17.74 35.74 40.33
C GLY A 188 -18.11 34.58 39.39
N MET A 189 -19.40 34.45 39.08
CA MET A 189 -19.89 33.49 38.06
C MET A 189 -19.20 33.66 36.70
N ASP A 190 -18.77 34.88 36.38
CA ASP A 190 -18.06 35.23 35.16
C ASP A 190 -16.76 34.41 34.96
N GLY A 191 -15.98 34.19 36.02
CA GLY A 191 -14.76 33.38 35.96
C GLY A 191 -15.05 31.90 35.67
N TYR A 192 -16.07 31.33 36.32
CA TYR A 192 -16.49 29.96 36.08
C TYR A 192 -17.02 29.73 34.66
N ILE A 193 -17.77 30.70 34.11
CA ILE A 193 -18.28 30.63 32.73
C ILE A 193 -17.13 30.57 31.72
N ILE A 194 -16.11 31.42 31.89
CA ILE A 194 -14.96 31.41 31.00
C ILE A 194 -14.16 30.11 31.14
N ALA A 195 -13.92 29.61 32.35
CA ALA A 195 -13.24 28.34 32.56
C ALA A 195 -13.96 27.16 31.90
N ILE A 196 -15.29 27.07 32.06
CA ILE A 196 -16.13 26.04 31.41
C ILE A 196 -16.06 26.19 29.89
N SER A 197 -16.12 27.42 29.37
CA SER A 197 -16.02 27.68 27.92
C SER A 197 -14.66 27.25 27.35
N LEU A 198 -13.56 27.41 28.09
CA LEU A 198 -12.22 26.99 27.68
C LEU A 198 -12.10 25.45 27.62
N GLY A 199 -12.72 24.74 28.57
CA GLY A 199 -12.84 23.28 28.51
C GLY A 199 -13.70 22.81 27.33
N LEU A 200 -14.88 23.43 27.14
CA LEU A 200 -15.81 23.06 26.08
C LEU A 200 -15.23 23.29 24.67
N THR A 201 -14.54 24.41 24.45
CA THR A 201 -13.87 24.69 23.18
C THR A 201 -12.81 23.64 22.85
N SER A 202 -12.07 23.15 23.85
CA SER A 202 -11.08 22.07 23.68
C SER A 202 -11.73 20.74 23.27
N ILE A 203 -12.86 20.38 23.90
CA ILE A 203 -13.64 19.17 23.56
C ILE A 203 -14.21 19.27 22.14
N ILE A 204 -14.84 20.41 21.80
CA ILE A 204 -15.41 20.64 20.47
C ILE A 204 -14.30 20.58 19.41
N LYS A 205 -13.15 21.21 19.65
CA LYS A 205 -11.99 21.15 18.74
C LYS A 205 -11.54 19.71 18.49
N SER A 206 -11.31 18.94 19.57
CA SER A 206 -10.88 17.54 19.45
C SER A 206 -11.91 16.69 18.68
N PHE A 207 -13.20 16.90 18.92
CA PHE A 207 -14.27 16.23 18.20
C PHE A 207 -14.28 16.59 16.70
N LEU A 208 -14.21 17.88 16.34
CA LEU A 208 -14.20 18.33 14.94
C LEU A 208 -12.96 17.85 14.20
N ASP A 209 -11.79 17.86 14.84
CA ASP A 209 -10.53 17.39 14.27
C ASP A 209 -10.56 15.88 13.98
N THR A 210 -11.12 15.10 14.91
CA THR A 210 -11.33 13.65 14.73
C THR A 210 -12.31 13.38 13.59
N GLN A 211 -13.43 14.13 13.52
CA GLN A 211 -14.42 14.00 12.46
C GLN A 211 -13.86 14.39 11.08
N TYR A 212 -13.06 15.46 11.01
CA TYR A 212 -12.37 15.86 9.78
C TYR A 212 -11.41 14.77 9.31
N SER A 213 -10.55 14.29 10.22
CA SER A 213 -9.55 13.26 9.95
C SER A 213 -10.19 11.96 9.45
N PHE A 214 -11.25 11.51 10.13
CA PHE A 214 -11.98 10.29 9.75
C PHE A 214 -12.64 10.41 8.37
N ARG A 215 -13.37 11.50 8.11
CA ARG A 215 -14.07 11.69 6.82
C ARG A 215 -13.09 11.84 5.66
N LEU A 216 -11.96 12.52 5.88
CA LEU A 216 -10.88 12.62 4.91
C LEU A 216 -10.26 11.25 4.62
N ALA A 217 -10.00 10.44 5.66
CA ALA A 217 -9.49 9.08 5.51
C ALA A 217 -10.46 8.18 4.71
N LYS A 218 -11.77 8.24 4.99
CA LYS A 218 -12.81 7.50 4.23
C LYS A 218 -12.77 7.88 2.74
N LEU A 219 -12.75 9.17 2.42
CA LEU A 219 -12.70 9.67 1.04
C LEU A 219 -11.40 9.25 0.32
N LYS A 220 -10.26 9.28 1.01
CA LYS A 220 -8.98 8.80 0.47
C LYS A 220 -9.01 7.31 0.15
N LEU A 221 -9.62 6.50 1.02
CA LEU A 221 -9.72 5.06 0.79
C LEU A 221 -10.56 4.76 -0.47
N MET A 222 -11.68 5.48 -0.66
CA MET A 222 -12.53 5.37 -1.85
C MET A 222 -11.77 5.75 -3.14
N LEU A 223 -11.05 6.87 -3.11
CA LEU A 223 -10.21 7.33 -4.22
C LEU A 223 -9.09 6.33 -4.54
N ARG A 224 -8.40 5.81 -3.52
CA ARG A 224 -7.34 4.80 -3.69
C ARG A 224 -7.88 3.53 -4.35
N SER A 225 -8.99 3.00 -3.83
CA SER A 225 -9.62 1.79 -4.35
C SER A 225 -10.05 1.94 -5.80
N SER A 226 -10.74 3.05 -6.13
CA SER A 226 -11.20 3.33 -7.49
C SER A 226 -10.05 3.53 -8.48
N MET A 227 -9.00 4.26 -8.11
CA MET A 227 -7.86 4.51 -8.99
C MET A 227 -7.02 3.25 -9.22
N MET A 228 -6.81 2.43 -8.18
CA MET A 228 -6.20 1.11 -8.31
C MET A 228 -7.01 0.22 -9.27
N GLY A 229 -8.35 0.22 -9.16
CA GLY A 229 -9.23 -0.54 -10.04
C GLY A 229 -9.13 -0.12 -11.51
N ILE A 230 -9.05 1.20 -11.79
CA ILE A 230 -8.88 1.72 -13.16
C ILE A 230 -7.51 1.32 -13.73
N VAL A 231 -6.42 1.43 -12.95
CA VAL A 231 -5.08 1.02 -13.37
C VAL A 231 -5.02 -0.49 -13.63
N TYR A 232 -5.66 -1.29 -12.77
CA TYR A 232 -5.74 -2.74 -12.93
C TYR A 232 -6.52 -3.15 -14.18
N ARG A 233 -7.70 -2.55 -14.43
CA ARG A 233 -8.43 -2.76 -15.68
C ARG A 233 -7.58 -2.38 -16.88
N LYS A 234 -6.91 -1.22 -16.84
CA LYS A 234 -6.07 -0.78 -17.95
C LYS A 234 -5.00 -1.82 -18.28
N CYS A 235 -4.39 -2.44 -17.26
CA CYS A 235 -3.42 -3.51 -17.45
C CYS A 235 -4.01 -4.73 -18.19
N LEU A 236 -5.30 -5.03 -18.02
CA LEU A 236 -5.99 -6.13 -18.69
C LEU A 236 -6.45 -5.79 -20.12
N CYS A 237 -6.58 -4.50 -20.45
CA CYS A 237 -7.06 -4.02 -21.76
C CYS A 237 -5.92 -3.56 -22.70
N LEU A 238 -4.67 -3.54 -22.22
CA LEU A 238 -3.52 -3.17 -23.03
C LEU A 238 -3.02 -4.38 -23.83
N SER A 239 -2.65 -4.14 -25.10
CA SER A 239 -1.97 -5.16 -25.90
C SER A 239 -0.60 -5.48 -25.31
N LEU A 240 -0.09 -6.70 -25.57
CA LEU A 240 1.22 -7.11 -25.09
C LEU A 240 2.35 -6.15 -25.50
N SER A 241 2.24 -5.52 -26.66
CA SER A 241 3.23 -4.57 -27.17
C SER A 241 3.18 -3.21 -26.48
N GLU A 242 2.00 -2.65 -26.26
CA GLU A 242 1.85 -1.41 -25.49
C GLU A 242 2.22 -1.65 -24.02
N ARG A 243 1.89 -2.83 -23.48
CA ARG A 243 2.34 -3.27 -22.15
C ARG A 243 3.86 -3.32 -22.07
N SER A 244 4.54 -3.83 -23.10
CA SER A 244 6.01 -3.98 -23.10
C SER A 244 6.78 -2.65 -23.03
N ARG A 245 6.14 -1.51 -23.35
CA ARG A 245 6.72 -0.17 -23.17
C ARG A 245 6.90 0.19 -21.70
N PHE A 246 6.15 -0.45 -20.81
CA PHE A 246 6.23 -0.28 -19.37
C PHE A 246 6.77 -1.57 -18.74
N SER A 247 7.76 -1.45 -17.88
CA SER A 247 8.26 -2.60 -17.13
C SER A 247 7.23 -3.07 -16.09
N GLU A 248 7.28 -4.35 -15.71
CA GLU A 248 6.40 -4.90 -14.67
C GLU A 248 6.55 -4.14 -13.34
N GLY A 249 7.79 -3.72 -13.02
CA GLY A 249 8.07 -2.89 -11.84
C GLY A 249 7.48 -1.48 -11.92
N GLU A 250 7.42 -0.86 -13.11
CA GLU A 250 6.74 0.43 -13.30
C GLU A 250 5.23 0.30 -13.11
N ILE A 251 4.60 -0.75 -13.65
CA ILE A 251 3.16 -0.99 -13.46
C ILE A 251 2.84 -1.22 -11.96
N GLN A 252 3.68 -1.99 -11.26
CA GLN A 252 3.56 -2.14 -9.81
C GLN A 252 3.75 -0.81 -9.07
N THR A 253 4.65 0.05 -9.55
CA THR A 253 4.86 1.41 -9.01
C THR A 253 3.64 2.31 -9.26
N PHE A 254 3.00 2.21 -10.43
CA PHE A 254 1.76 2.92 -10.72
C PHE A 254 0.67 2.56 -9.73
N MET A 255 0.47 1.26 -9.52
CA MET A 255 -0.54 0.71 -8.62
C MET A 255 -0.29 1.02 -7.13
N SER A 256 0.96 0.94 -6.67
CA SER A 256 1.28 1.09 -5.24
C SER A 256 1.66 2.51 -4.84
N VAL A 257 2.57 3.16 -5.57
CA VAL A 257 3.20 4.43 -5.17
C VAL A 257 2.51 5.62 -5.81
N ASP A 258 2.34 5.60 -7.14
CA ASP A 258 1.80 6.78 -7.83
C ASP A 258 0.32 6.97 -7.52
N VAL A 259 -0.47 5.89 -7.40
CA VAL A 259 -1.86 5.96 -6.89
C VAL A 259 -1.89 6.63 -5.51
N ASP A 260 -1.06 6.20 -4.57
CA ASP A 260 -1.04 6.75 -3.20
C ASP A 260 -0.61 8.21 -3.17
N ARG A 261 0.41 8.58 -3.95
CA ARG A 261 0.86 9.98 -4.06
C ARG A 261 -0.22 10.86 -4.66
N THR A 262 -0.89 10.43 -5.74
CA THR A 262 -1.97 11.21 -6.35
C THR A 262 -3.17 11.37 -5.41
N VAL A 263 -3.55 10.35 -4.65
CA VAL A 263 -4.63 10.45 -3.63
C VAL A 263 -4.24 11.37 -2.47
N ASN A 264 -2.95 11.43 -2.11
CA ASN A 264 -2.47 12.30 -1.03
C ASN A 264 -2.61 13.80 -1.31
N ILE A 265 -2.96 14.22 -2.54
CA ILE A 265 -3.35 15.61 -2.82
C ILE A 265 -4.51 16.09 -1.94
N CYS A 266 -5.40 15.18 -1.53
CA CYS A 266 -6.53 15.47 -0.64
C CYS A 266 -6.09 15.92 0.76
N ASN A 267 -4.92 15.51 1.25
CA ASN A 267 -4.38 16.04 2.51
C ASN A 267 -3.91 17.49 2.34
N ASN A 268 -3.18 17.74 1.25
CA ASN A 268 -2.44 18.97 1.06
C ASN A 268 -3.32 20.15 0.61
N LEU A 269 -4.40 19.90 -0.13
CA LEU A 269 -5.18 20.98 -0.77
C LEU A 269 -5.86 21.90 0.25
N HIS A 270 -6.46 21.36 1.32
CA HIS A 270 -7.02 22.19 2.39
C HIS A 270 -5.96 22.91 3.22
N ASP A 271 -4.83 22.26 3.48
CA ASP A 271 -3.74 22.84 4.25
C ASP A 271 -3.05 23.99 3.49
N ALA A 272 -2.98 23.93 2.15
CA ALA A 272 -2.31 24.94 1.33
C ALA A 272 -2.93 26.34 1.43
N TRP A 273 -4.26 26.45 1.58
CA TRP A 273 -4.92 27.73 1.78
C TRP A 273 -5.18 28.03 3.26
N SER A 274 -5.37 26.99 4.10
CA SER A 274 -5.60 27.15 5.54
C SER A 274 -4.34 27.67 6.27
N PHE A 275 -3.15 27.12 5.99
CA PHE A 275 -1.94 27.50 6.72
C PHE A 275 -1.57 28.99 6.57
N PRO A 276 -1.59 29.61 5.38
CA PRO A 276 -1.35 31.05 5.25
C PRO A 276 -2.33 31.89 6.08
N LEU A 277 -3.61 31.49 6.15
CA LEU A 277 -4.61 32.19 6.95
C LEU A 277 -4.36 32.02 8.45
N GLN A 278 -4.03 30.81 8.90
CA GLN A 278 -3.66 30.55 10.29
C GLN A 278 -2.43 31.35 10.71
N ILE A 279 -1.40 31.41 9.85
CA ILE A 279 -0.20 32.22 10.09
C ILE A 279 -0.58 33.70 10.18
N GLY A 280 -1.36 34.22 9.21
CA GLY A 280 -1.80 35.62 9.21
C GLY A 280 -2.59 36.00 10.48
N LEU A 281 -3.54 35.15 10.89
CA LEU A 281 -4.35 35.37 12.10
C LEU A 281 -3.51 35.25 13.38
N ALA A 282 -2.61 34.26 13.48
CA ALA A 282 -1.71 34.12 14.61
C ALA A 282 -0.79 35.35 14.77
N LEU A 283 -0.22 35.84 13.67
CA LEU A 283 0.63 37.03 13.66
C LEU A 283 -0.16 38.29 14.06
N TYR A 284 -1.40 38.43 13.57
CA TYR A 284 -2.29 39.52 13.98
C TYR A 284 -2.58 39.48 15.49
N LEU A 285 -2.94 38.31 16.03
CA LEU A 285 -3.19 38.16 17.47
C LEU A 285 -1.93 38.41 18.31
N LEU A 286 -0.76 37.94 17.86
CA LEU A 286 0.51 38.23 18.53
C LEU A 286 0.84 39.73 18.53
N TYR A 287 0.56 40.43 17.44
CA TYR A 287 0.69 41.89 17.37
C TYR A 287 -0.17 42.58 18.42
N THR A 288 -1.42 42.14 18.61
CA THR A 288 -2.29 42.73 19.65
C THR A 288 -1.81 42.49 21.08
N GLN A 289 -1.03 41.43 21.34
CA GLN A 289 -0.56 41.08 22.68
C GLN A 289 0.80 41.70 23.03
N VAL A 290 1.74 41.76 22.07
CA VAL A 290 3.15 42.12 22.34
C VAL A 290 3.69 43.17 21.37
N ASN A 291 2.81 43.88 20.65
CA ASN A 291 3.17 44.87 19.64
C ASN A 291 4.19 44.28 18.63
N TYR A 292 5.28 44.99 18.32
CA TYR A 292 6.28 44.54 17.35
C TYR A 292 7.30 43.54 17.93
N ALA A 293 7.25 43.19 19.22
CA ALA A 293 8.28 42.34 19.83
C ALA A 293 8.28 40.90 19.28
N PHE A 294 7.14 40.37 18.83
CA PHE A 294 7.03 39.03 18.25
C PHE A 294 7.86 38.86 16.96
N LEU A 295 8.22 39.97 16.28
CA LEU A 295 9.05 39.94 15.08
C LEU A 295 10.44 39.35 15.37
N SER A 296 10.95 39.50 16.60
CA SER A 296 12.24 38.91 17.00
C SER A 296 12.19 37.37 17.03
N GLY A 297 11.15 36.78 17.61
CA GLY A 297 10.91 35.34 17.59
C GLY A 297 10.58 34.81 16.20
N LEU A 298 9.83 35.59 15.42
CA LEU A 298 9.53 35.26 14.02
C LEU A 298 10.80 35.25 13.15
N ALA A 299 11.70 36.22 13.33
CA ALA A 299 12.96 36.28 12.59
C ALA A 299 13.82 35.03 12.82
N ILE A 300 13.91 34.55 14.08
CA ILE A 300 14.62 33.31 14.41
C ILE A 300 13.98 32.11 13.74
N THR A 301 12.64 32.02 13.78
CA THR A 301 11.90 30.92 13.14
C THR A 301 12.12 30.93 11.63
N ILE A 302 12.09 32.10 10.98
CA ILE A 302 12.37 32.25 9.55
C ILE A 302 13.82 31.85 9.23
N ILE A 303 14.79 32.18 10.07
CA ILE A 303 16.20 31.77 9.92
C ILE A 303 16.36 30.24 10.05
N LEU A 304 15.53 29.58 10.87
CA LEU A 304 15.56 28.13 11.02
C LEU A 304 14.96 27.38 9.82
N ILE A 305 14.07 27.99 9.04
CA ILE A 305 13.49 27.36 7.83
C ILE A 305 14.56 26.92 6.81
N PRO A 306 15.51 27.77 6.34
CA PRO A 306 16.55 27.35 5.41
C PRO A 306 17.51 26.33 6.02
N VAL A 307 17.78 26.41 7.33
CA VAL A 307 18.59 25.41 8.06
C VAL A 307 17.90 24.05 8.02
N ASN A 308 16.61 23.99 8.37
CA ASN A 308 15.81 22.77 8.32
C ASN A 308 15.69 22.23 6.88
N LYS A 309 15.57 23.10 5.88
CA LYS A 309 15.58 22.70 4.47
C LYS A 309 16.93 22.08 4.07
N TRP A 310 18.05 22.70 4.45
CA TRP A 310 19.38 22.16 4.20
C TRP A 310 19.57 20.79 4.85
N ILE A 311 19.23 20.65 6.13
CA ILE A 311 19.26 19.37 6.86
C ILE A 311 18.38 18.32 6.14
N SER A 312 17.15 18.68 5.77
CA SER A 312 16.22 17.77 5.10
C SER A 312 16.74 17.30 3.74
N THR A 313 17.36 18.16 2.93
CA THR A 313 17.99 17.73 1.67
C THR A 313 19.17 16.78 1.90
N ARG A 314 19.93 16.98 2.98
CA ARG A 314 21.01 16.05 3.38
C ARG A 314 20.45 14.72 3.89
N ILE A 315 19.35 14.73 4.63
CA ILE A 315 18.61 13.53 5.03
C ILE A 315 18.14 12.77 3.79
N ALA A 316 17.53 13.44 2.82
CA ALA A 316 17.04 12.82 1.60
C ALA A 316 18.17 12.16 0.79
N THR A 317 19.29 12.87 0.60
CA THR A 317 20.46 12.32 -0.11
C THR A 317 21.14 11.18 0.64
N ALA A 318 21.22 11.24 1.98
CA ALA A 318 21.71 10.13 2.80
C ALA A 318 20.77 8.92 2.73
N THR A 319 19.46 9.14 2.77
CA THR A 319 18.42 8.10 2.66
C THR A 319 18.48 7.40 1.30
N GLN A 320 18.65 8.15 0.21
CA GLN A 320 18.80 7.57 -1.13
C GLN A 320 20.06 6.69 -1.23
N LYS A 321 21.20 7.15 -0.69
CA LYS A 321 22.44 6.36 -0.69
C LYS A 321 22.34 5.13 0.20
N MET A 322 21.70 5.24 1.36
CA MET A 322 21.40 4.13 2.25
C MET A 322 20.52 3.08 1.55
N MET A 323 19.41 3.49 0.92
CA MET A 323 18.54 2.59 0.18
C MET A 323 19.28 1.87 -0.94
N LYS A 324 20.15 2.56 -1.69
CA LYS A 324 20.99 1.89 -2.70
C LYS A 324 21.88 0.79 -2.12
N GLN A 325 22.53 1.01 -0.97
CA GLN A 325 23.35 -0.03 -0.33
C GLN A 325 22.49 -1.15 0.27
N LYS A 326 21.30 -0.81 0.79
CA LYS A 326 20.32 -1.78 1.27
C LYS A 326 19.86 -2.71 0.14
N ASP A 327 19.51 -2.18 -1.03
CA ASP A 327 19.06 -2.97 -2.18
C ASP A 327 20.16 -3.94 -2.65
N GLU A 328 21.40 -3.48 -2.72
CA GLU A 328 22.57 -4.32 -3.02
C GLU A 328 22.79 -5.43 -1.97
N ARG A 329 22.60 -5.12 -0.67
CA ARG A 329 22.69 -6.10 0.42
C ARG A 329 21.57 -7.15 0.31
N ILE A 330 20.33 -6.72 0.08
CA ILE A 330 19.17 -7.61 -0.06
C ILE A 330 19.33 -8.49 -1.30
N SER A 331 19.78 -7.94 -2.43
CA SER A 331 20.08 -8.73 -3.63
C SER A 331 21.14 -9.80 -3.36
N CYS A 332 22.25 -9.43 -2.72
CA CYS A 332 23.29 -10.38 -2.33
C CYS A 332 22.80 -11.44 -1.32
N ALA A 333 21.89 -11.08 -0.42
CA ALA A 333 21.25 -12.03 0.49
C ALA A 333 20.29 -12.97 -0.26
N GLY A 334 19.57 -12.48 -1.28
CA GLY A 334 18.76 -13.29 -2.17
C GLY A 334 19.59 -14.32 -2.96
N GLU A 335 20.73 -13.91 -3.52
CA GLU A 335 21.70 -14.80 -4.17
C GLU A 335 22.20 -15.90 -3.21
N LEU A 336 22.54 -15.52 -1.97
CA LEU A 336 22.97 -16.46 -0.93
C LEU A 336 21.87 -17.50 -0.62
N LEU A 337 20.62 -17.05 -0.45
CA LEU A 337 19.50 -17.95 -0.14
C LEU A 337 19.16 -18.87 -1.33
N ALA A 338 19.19 -18.36 -2.55
CA ALA A 338 18.94 -19.14 -3.76
C ALA A 338 19.95 -20.29 -3.95
N HIS A 339 21.19 -20.10 -3.47
CA HIS A 339 22.28 -21.07 -3.63
C HIS A 339 22.81 -21.62 -2.30
N ILE A 340 22.01 -21.57 -1.24
CA ILE A 340 22.48 -21.89 0.12
C ILE A 340 23.07 -23.30 0.25
N ARG A 341 22.49 -24.30 -0.44
CA ARG A 341 23.00 -25.68 -0.44
C ARG A 341 24.42 -25.76 -1.01
N THR A 342 24.65 -25.12 -2.15
CA THR A 342 25.96 -25.06 -2.80
C THR A 342 26.96 -24.32 -1.93
N VAL A 343 26.57 -23.18 -1.36
CA VAL A 343 27.43 -22.38 -0.46
C VAL A 343 27.86 -23.18 0.76
N LYS A 344 26.94 -23.93 1.37
CA LYS A 344 27.22 -24.80 2.53
C LYS A 344 28.11 -25.99 2.16
N MET A 345 27.84 -26.65 1.03
CA MET A 345 28.63 -27.78 0.55
C MET A 345 30.10 -27.42 0.34
N TYR A 346 30.38 -26.24 -0.22
CA TYR A 346 31.74 -25.74 -0.44
C TYR A 346 32.33 -24.98 0.76
N SER A 347 31.60 -24.85 1.88
CA SER A 347 32.01 -24.04 3.04
C SER A 347 32.40 -22.58 2.67
N TRP A 348 31.66 -22.00 1.73
CA TRP A 348 31.82 -20.61 1.27
C TRP A 348 31.03 -19.60 2.10
N ASP A 349 30.35 -20.07 3.14
CA ASP A 349 29.55 -19.27 4.06
C ASP A 349 30.33 -18.09 4.65
N LYS A 350 31.60 -18.27 5.04
CA LYS A 350 32.47 -17.17 5.52
C LYS A 350 32.69 -16.08 4.48
N LEU A 351 32.89 -16.44 3.21
CA LEU A 351 33.11 -15.49 2.12
C LEU A 351 31.85 -14.64 1.89
N PHE A 352 30.68 -15.28 1.84
CA PHE A 352 29.40 -14.59 1.70
C PHE A 352 29.08 -13.73 2.93
N THR A 353 29.42 -14.19 4.14
CA THR A 353 29.30 -13.39 5.38
C THR A 353 30.10 -12.10 5.28
N GLN A 354 31.37 -12.18 4.87
CA GLN A 354 32.24 -11.01 4.72
C GLN A 354 31.72 -10.06 3.64
N ARG A 355 31.23 -10.59 2.51
CA ARG A 355 30.61 -9.79 1.45
C ARG A 355 29.40 -9.02 1.95
N LEU A 356 28.51 -9.67 2.72
CA LEU A 356 27.33 -9.04 3.31
C LEU A 356 27.70 -8.00 4.37
N ASN A 357 28.66 -8.29 5.26
CA ASN A 357 29.13 -7.35 6.26
C ASN A 357 29.74 -6.08 5.64
N LYS A 358 30.54 -6.22 4.58
CA LYS A 358 31.09 -5.07 3.85
C LYS A 358 29.99 -4.18 3.26
N ARG A 359 28.89 -4.77 2.78
CA ARG A 359 27.72 -4.00 2.31
C ARG A 359 26.99 -3.32 3.48
N ARG A 360 26.82 -4.03 4.60
CA ARG A 360 26.21 -3.49 5.82
C ARG A 360 27.01 -2.31 6.38
N GLU A 361 28.34 -2.34 6.38
CA GLU A 361 29.16 -1.21 6.82
C GLU A 361 28.90 0.06 6.01
N LEU A 362 28.77 -0.07 4.68
CA LEU A 362 28.45 1.05 3.80
C LEU A 362 27.02 1.55 4.00
N GLU A 363 26.06 0.65 4.20
CA GLU A 363 24.68 0.97 4.55
C GLU A 363 24.62 1.74 5.88
N VAL A 364 25.27 1.22 6.91
CA VAL A 364 25.33 1.80 8.27
C VAL A 364 26.00 3.17 8.26
N LYS A 365 27.02 3.41 7.42
CA LYS A 365 27.63 4.74 7.27
C LYS A 365 26.61 5.80 6.85
N HIS A 366 25.75 5.47 5.89
CA HIS A 366 24.70 6.37 5.43
C HIS A 366 23.53 6.46 6.41
N LEU A 367 23.17 5.35 7.07
CA LEU A 367 22.20 5.33 8.16
C LEU A 367 22.65 6.23 9.33
N ALA A 368 23.91 6.14 9.76
CA ALA A 368 24.47 6.98 10.81
C ALA A 368 24.39 8.47 10.45
N THR A 369 24.74 8.81 9.21
CA THR A 369 24.66 10.19 8.70
C THR A 369 23.22 10.71 8.79
N ARG A 370 22.25 9.89 8.37
CA ARG A 370 20.82 10.20 8.49
C ARG A 370 20.40 10.39 9.95
N LYS A 371 20.71 9.44 10.84
CA LYS A 371 20.30 9.48 12.26
C LYS A 371 20.84 10.71 13.00
N TYR A 372 22.07 11.14 12.74
CA TYR A 372 22.60 12.37 13.33
C TYR A 372 21.97 13.65 12.75
N LEU A 373 21.61 13.65 11.46
CA LEU A 373 20.87 14.77 10.87
C LEU A 373 19.42 14.83 11.42
N ASP A 374 18.78 13.69 11.63
CA ASP A 374 17.48 13.60 12.30
C ASP A 374 17.57 14.13 13.74
N ALA A 375 18.65 13.82 14.47
CA ALA A 375 18.89 14.36 15.81
C ALA A 375 18.98 15.90 15.81
N TRP A 376 19.68 16.49 14.83
CA TRP A 376 19.69 17.95 14.64
C TRP A 376 18.29 18.52 14.37
N CYS A 377 17.51 17.85 13.52
CA CYS A 377 16.13 18.25 13.22
C CYS A 377 15.25 18.24 14.48
N VAL A 378 15.31 17.17 15.28
CA VAL A 378 14.59 17.04 16.56
C VAL A 378 15.03 18.13 17.54
N TYR A 379 16.33 18.42 17.63
CA TYR A 379 16.86 19.48 18.48
C TYR A 379 16.30 20.86 18.10
N PHE A 380 16.34 21.23 16.82
CA PHE A 380 15.78 22.51 16.38
C PHE A 380 14.28 22.58 16.61
N TRP A 381 13.55 21.48 16.37
CA TRP A 381 12.10 21.43 16.60
C TRP A 381 11.73 21.64 18.08
N ALA A 382 12.43 20.96 19.00
CA ALA A 382 12.19 21.10 20.43
C ALA A 382 12.60 22.46 21.00
N THR A 383 13.65 23.07 20.44
CA THR A 383 14.22 24.34 20.95
C THR A 383 13.54 25.58 20.39
N THR A 384 12.89 25.49 19.21
CA THR A 384 12.24 26.63 18.53
C THR A 384 11.24 27.39 19.43
N PRO A 385 10.28 26.73 20.12
CA PRO A 385 9.33 27.46 20.98
C PRO A 385 9.99 28.20 22.13
N THR A 386 11.04 27.61 22.73
CA THR A 386 11.78 28.22 23.84
C THR A 386 12.61 29.42 23.41
N LEU A 387 13.20 29.39 22.21
CA LEU A 387 13.89 30.55 21.65
C LEU A 387 12.88 31.63 21.26
N PHE A 388 11.75 31.25 20.65
CA PHE A 388 10.70 32.19 20.30
C PHE A 388 10.25 33.00 21.51
N SER A 389 9.94 32.33 22.63
CA SER A 389 9.51 32.99 23.86
C SER A 389 10.61 33.86 24.47
N LEU A 390 11.84 33.33 24.57
CA LEU A 390 12.97 34.07 25.14
C LEU A 390 13.21 35.40 24.43
N PHE A 391 13.32 35.40 23.10
CA PHE A 391 13.61 36.62 22.34
C PHE A 391 12.43 37.59 22.34
N THR A 392 11.19 37.09 22.21
CA THR A 392 9.99 37.94 22.19
C THR A 392 9.82 38.67 23.52
N PHE A 393 9.88 37.97 24.65
CA PHE A 393 9.73 38.60 25.96
C PHE A 393 10.94 39.45 26.36
N SER A 394 12.15 39.11 25.90
CA SER A 394 13.33 39.96 26.11
C SER A 394 13.18 41.32 25.43
N ILE A 395 12.79 41.35 24.15
CA ILE A 395 12.57 42.62 23.43
C ILE A 395 11.41 43.40 24.04
N PHE A 396 10.31 42.74 24.40
CA PHE A 396 9.17 43.40 25.02
C PHE A 396 9.52 44.07 26.36
N ALA A 397 10.31 43.39 27.20
CA ALA A 397 10.79 43.94 28.46
C ALA A 397 11.79 45.09 28.25
N ILE A 398 12.66 45.00 27.24
CA ILE A 398 13.61 46.08 26.87
C ILE A 398 12.86 47.32 26.35
N MET A 399 11.74 47.15 25.65
CA MET A 399 10.88 48.24 25.19
C MET A 399 10.16 48.98 26.33
N GLY A 400 10.34 48.55 27.58
CA GLY A 400 9.80 49.22 28.77
C GLY A 400 8.36 48.82 29.12
N HIS A 401 7.80 47.80 28.46
CA HIS A 401 6.50 47.25 28.81
C HIS A 401 6.63 46.23 29.96
N SER A 402 5.70 46.26 30.89
CA SER A 402 5.60 45.24 31.95
C SER A 402 5.03 43.94 31.37
N LEU A 403 5.59 42.81 31.81
CA LEU A 403 5.11 41.49 31.42
C LEU A 403 3.98 41.05 32.32
N ASP A 404 2.82 40.85 31.70
CA ASP A 404 1.60 40.44 32.37
C ASP A 404 1.36 38.93 32.16
N ALA A 405 0.75 38.25 33.15
CA ALA A 405 0.49 36.81 33.07
C ALA A 405 -0.39 36.49 31.87
N ALA A 406 -1.43 37.30 31.66
CA ALA A 406 -2.36 37.09 30.57
C ALA A 406 -1.65 37.20 29.21
N THR A 407 -0.77 38.19 29.03
CA THR A 407 -0.04 38.36 27.76
C THR A 407 0.95 37.22 27.53
N VAL A 408 1.71 36.84 28.55
CA VAL A 408 2.76 35.82 28.43
C VAL A 408 2.18 34.44 28.09
N PHE A 409 1.22 33.93 28.86
CA PHE A 409 0.65 32.60 28.61
C PHE A 409 -0.16 32.54 27.31
N THR A 410 -0.86 33.62 26.95
CA THR A 410 -1.54 33.72 25.66
C THR A 410 -0.56 33.67 24.50
N CYS A 411 0.59 34.35 24.61
CA CYS A 411 1.62 34.33 23.57
C CYS A 411 2.27 32.96 23.43
N VAL A 412 2.57 32.26 24.53
CA VAL A 412 3.09 30.89 24.48
C VAL A 412 2.12 29.95 23.76
N ALA A 413 0.82 30.06 24.04
CA ALA A 413 -0.20 29.30 23.32
C ALA A 413 -0.24 29.66 21.82
N LEU A 414 -0.19 30.95 21.48
CA LEU A 414 -0.17 31.43 20.09
C LEU A 414 1.11 31.01 19.33
N PHE A 415 2.28 30.98 19.97
CA PHE A 415 3.51 30.48 19.37
C PHE A 415 3.37 29.02 18.95
N ASN A 416 2.81 28.16 19.80
CA ASN A 416 2.58 26.76 19.47
C ASN A 416 1.61 26.60 18.29
N THR A 417 0.58 27.45 18.19
CA THR A 417 -0.34 27.47 17.03
C THR A 417 0.32 27.99 15.75
N LEU A 418 1.35 28.84 15.84
CA LEU A 418 2.06 29.41 14.70
C LEU A 418 3.19 28.49 14.18
N ILE A 419 3.92 27.84 15.08
CA ILE A 419 5.10 27.03 14.74
C ILE A 419 4.71 25.78 13.94
N SER A 420 3.56 25.17 14.22
CA SER A 420 3.11 23.96 13.52
C SER A 420 2.83 24.22 12.02
N PRO A 421 2.01 25.20 11.60
CA PRO A 421 1.80 25.52 10.19
C PRO A 421 3.08 25.95 9.45
N LEU A 422 3.96 26.72 10.09
CA LEU A 422 5.24 27.16 9.50
C LEU A 422 6.14 25.97 9.13
N ASN A 423 6.19 24.95 9.98
CA ASN A 423 7.00 23.75 9.75
C ASN A 423 6.35 22.78 8.75
N SER A 424 5.02 22.73 8.68
CA SER A 424 4.28 21.84 7.80
C SER A 424 4.14 22.35 6.35
N LEU A 425 4.19 23.66 6.13
CA LEU A 425 4.00 24.28 4.81
C LEU A 425 4.94 23.75 3.72
N PRO A 426 6.26 23.54 3.96
CA PRO A 426 7.13 22.92 2.96
C PRO A 426 6.69 21.51 2.52
N TRP A 427 6.15 20.71 3.45
CA TRP A 427 5.67 19.37 3.18
C TRP A 427 4.40 19.37 2.34
N VAL A 428 3.50 20.33 2.57
CA VAL A 428 2.31 20.54 1.75
C VAL A 428 2.69 20.85 0.31
N ILE A 429 3.66 21.75 0.09
CA ILE A 429 4.15 22.11 -1.25
C ILE A 429 4.77 20.91 -1.95
N ASN A 430 5.68 20.20 -1.28
CA ASN A 430 6.32 19.01 -1.86
C ASN A 430 5.29 17.91 -2.16
N GLY A 431 4.35 17.66 -1.24
CA GLY A 431 3.30 16.68 -1.43
C GLY A 431 2.37 17.01 -2.61
N MET A 432 2.09 18.30 -2.86
CA MET A 432 1.39 18.73 -4.08
C MET A 432 2.21 18.43 -5.34
N ILE A 433 3.49 18.82 -5.37
CA ILE A 433 4.38 18.59 -6.51
C ILE A 433 4.44 17.09 -6.85
N ASP A 434 4.65 16.24 -5.85
CA ASP A 434 4.69 14.78 -6.00
C ASP A 434 3.36 14.25 -6.55
N SER A 435 2.22 14.74 -6.03
CA SER A 435 0.89 14.36 -6.51
C SER A 435 0.70 14.69 -7.99
N PHE A 436 1.16 15.88 -8.44
CA PHE A 436 1.09 16.30 -9.83
C PHE A 436 1.98 15.45 -10.74
N ILE A 437 3.20 15.14 -10.32
CA ILE A 437 4.13 14.29 -11.10
C ILE A 437 3.56 12.88 -11.24
N SER A 438 3.10 12.26 -10.14
CA SER A 438 2.49 10.93 -10.15
C SER A 438 1.20 10.92 -10.98
N SER A 439 0.37 11.96 -10.88
CA SER A 439 -0.84 12.07 -11.69
C SER A 439 -0.54 12.17 -13.18
N ARG A 440 0.55 12.83 -13.58
CA ARG A 440 0.97 12.93 -14.98
C ARG A 440 1.44 11.57 -15.52
N ARG A 441 2.18 10.80 -14.72
CA ARG A 441 2.60 9.43 -15.09
C ARG A 441 1.40 8.51 -15.27
N LEU A 442 0.48 8.52 -14.30
CA LEU A 442 -0.77 7.77 -14.38
C LEU A 442 -1.61 8.19 -15.59
N HIS A 443 -1.73 9.49 -15.86
CA HIS A 443 -2.39 9.97 -17.06
C HIS A 443 -1.74 9.41 -18.33
N ASN A 444 -0.42 9.48 -18.47
CA ASN A 444 0.27 8.93 -19.65
C ASN A 444 0.01 7.43 -19.82
N TYR A 445 0.00 6.65 -18.72
CA TYR A 445 -0.32 5.23 -18.75
C TYR A 445 -1.79 4.97 -19.10
N LEU A 446 -2.73 5.69 -18.50
CA LEU A 446 -4.17 5.52 -18.76
C LEU A 446 -4.61 6.01 -20.14
N SER A 447 -3.88 6.94 -20.75
CA SER A 447 -4.13 7.46 -22.11
C SER A 447 -3.54 6.58 -23.22
N THR A 448 -2.83 5.50 -22.89
CA THR A 448 -2.36 4.54 -23.90
C THR A 448 -3.54 3.91 -24.65
N PRO A 449 -3.42 3.62 -25.94
CA PRO A 449 -4.51 3.04 -26.70
C PRO A 449 -4.86 1.64 -26.15
N GLU A 450 -6.14 1.38 -25.92
CA GLU A 450 -6.63 0.06 -25.49
C GLU A 450 -6.89 -0.81 -26.70
N HIS A 451 -6.61 -2.11 -26.58
CA HIS A 451 -7.09 -3.07 -27.56
C HIS A 451 -8.54 -3.38 -27.21
N CYS A 452 -9.46 -2.65 -27.85
CA CYS A 452 -10.88 -2.94 -27.70
C CYS A 452 -11.17 -4.28 -28.40
N SER A 453 -11.48 -5.31 -27.63
CA SER A 453 -11.89 -6.63 -28.12
C SER A 453 -13.17 -6.60 -28.98
N SER A 454 -13.76 -5.43 -29.22
CA SER A 454 -14.95 -5.25 -30.07
C SER A 454 -14.69 -5.35 -31.57
N GLU A 455 -13.44 -5.40 -32.04
CA GLU A 455 -13.13 -5.54 -33.48
C GLU A 455 -12.80 -6.98 -33.92
N LEU A 456 -12.61 -7.91 -32.99
CA LEU A 456 -12.80 -9.32 -33.29
C LEU A 456 -14.31 -9.57 -33.26
N THR A 457 -14.96 -9.50 -34.42
CA THR A 457 -16.30 -10.03 -34.61
C THR A 457 -16.28 -11.53 -34.31
N ILE A 458 -16.33 -11.88 -33.02
CA ILE A 458 -16.90 -13.14 -32.58
C ILE A 458 -18.38 -12.98 -32.94
N SER A 459 -18.73 -13.36 -34.16
CA SER A 459 -20.11 -13.48 -34.59
C SER A 459 -20.76 -14.60 -33.79
N SER A 460 -21.18 -14.30 -32.57
CA SER A 460 -22.29 -14.99 -31.93
C SER A 460 -23.54 -14.25 -32.37
N ASP A 461 -24.16 -14.75 -33.43
CA ASP A 461 -25.31 -14.16 -34.12
C ASP A 461 -26.39 -13.60 -33.20
N VAL A 462 -26.82 -12.36 -33.47
CA VAL A 462 -28.24 -12.01 -33.41
C VAL A 462 -28.56 -11.19 -34.65
N VAL A 463 -28.83 -11.88 -35.76
CA VAL A 463 -29.62 -11.32 -36.86
C VAL A 463 -31.03 -11.08 -36.30
N LYS A 464 -31.33 -9.84 -35.93
CA LYS A 464 -32.71 -9.36 -35.87
C LYS A 464 -33.09 -8.89 -37.27
N ASP A 465 -33.63 -9.78 -38.09
CA ASP A 465 -34.86 -9.48 -38.84
C ASP A 465 -35.42 -10.70 -39.58
N ASP A 466 -36.75 -10.68 -39.66
CA ASP A 466 -37.67 -11.51 -40.44
C ASP A 466 -37.92 -12.98 -40.01
N SER A 467 -39.04 -13.10 -39.30
CA SER A 467 -39.88 -14.29 -39.18
C SER A 467 -40.09 -15.01 -40.52
N ASN A 468 -40.02 -16.35 -40.45
CA ASN A 468 -40.36 -17.36 -41.45
C ASN A 468 -39.28 -17.77 -42.46
N ARG A 469 -38.25 -18.48 -42.00
CA ARG A 469 -37.74 -19.69 -42.68
C ARG A 469 -37.29 -20.74 -41.66
N HIS A 470 -37.54 -22.00 -41.98
CA HIS A 470 -37.20 -23.17 -41.18
C HIS A 470 -35.72 -23.15 -40.74
N THR A 471 -35.52 -23.50 -39.47
CA THR A 471 -34.23 -23.68 -38.80
C THR A 471 -33.46 -24.87 -39.37
N GLU A 472 -32.51 -24.58 -40.25
CA GLU A 472 -31.32 -25.43 -40.43
C GLU A 472 -30.10 -24.61 -39.98
N THR A 473 -29.52 -24.99 -38.85
CA THR A 473 -28.22 -24.47 -38.38
C THR A 473 -27.13 -24.91 -39.35
N ILE A 474 -26.75 -24.04 -40.27
CA ILE A 474 -25.58 -24.24 -41.14
C ILE A 474 -24.35 -24.18 -40.24
N TYR A 475 -23.77 -25.34 -39.91
CA TYR A 475 -22.46 -25.41 -39.28
C TYR A 475 -21.42 -24.96 -40.31
N ASP A 476 -20.84 -23.77 -40.13
CA ASP A 476 -19.65 -23.42 -40.89
C ASP A 476 -18.55 -24.44 -40.59
N PRO A 477 -17.97 -25.12 -41.61
CA PRO A 477 -17.04 -26.25 -41.41
C PRO A 477 -15.63 -25.83 -40.95
N THR A 478 -15.42 -24.54 -40.71
CA THR A 478 -14.12 -23.92 -40.45
C THR A 478 -13.97 -23.42 -39.03
N ALA A 479 -12.86 -23.80 -38.38
CA ALA A 479 -12.49 -23.36 -37.04
C ALA A 479 -11.90 -21.95 -37.05
N VAL A 480 -10.98 -21.69 -37.96
CA VAL A 480 -10.24 -20.43 -38.07
C VAL A 480 -10.10 -20.06 -39.54
N ILE A 481 -10.49 -18.85 -39.90
CA ILE A 481 -10.32 -18.27 -41.24
C ILE A 481 -9.45 -17.03 -41.13
N ILE A 482 -8.32 -17.06 -41.83
CA ILE A 482 -7.37 -15.94 -41.94
C ILE A 482 -7.32 -15.51 -43.40
N ARG A 483 -7.60 -14.24 -43.70
CA ARG A 483 -7.59 -13.68 -45.07
C ARG A 483 -6.64 -12.50 -45.18
N ASN A 484 -5.59 -12.65 -46.00
CA ASN A 484 -4.60 -11.63 -46.34
C ASN A 484 -4.10 -10.84 -45.12
N LEU A 485 -3.75 -11.59 -44.08
CA LEU A 485 -3.42 -11.04 -42.77
C LEU A 485 -2.01 -10.45 -42.76
N CYS A 486 -1.92 -9.18 -42.39
CA CYS A 486 -0.68 -8.52 -42.01
C CYS A 486 -0.77 -8.05 -40.56
N CYS A 487 0.16 -8.52 -39.72
CA CYS A 487 0.21 -8.18 -38.31
C CYS A 487 1.55 -7.57 -37.89
N SER A 488 1.48 -6.69 -36.91
CA SER A 488 2.64 -6.15 -36.21
C SER A 488 2.48 -6.36 -34.70
N TRP A 489 3.59 -6.37 -33.97
CA TRP A 489 3.55 -6.13 -32.53
C TRP A 489 3.38 -4.62 -32.27
N SER A 490 3.98 -3.73 -33.08
CA SER A 490 3.90 -2.29 -32.84
C SER A 490 2.52 -1.69 -33.13
N SER A 491 2.16 -0.66 -32.36
CA SER A 491 1.00 0.19 -32.66
C SER A 491 1.22 1.02 -33.92
N ILE A 492 0.12 1.41 -34.56
CA ILE A 492 0.01 2.25 -35.77
C ILE A 492 0.73 3.59 -35.63
N SER A 493 1.10 4.02 -34.42
CA SER A 493 1.75 5.31 -34.16
C SER A 493 3.25 5.38 -34.49
N THR A 494 3.91 4.28 -34.89
CA THR A 494 5.31 4.31 -35.36
C THR A 494 5.35 4.62 -36.87
N VAL A 495 6.25 5.53 -37.28
CA VAL A 495 6.39 6.05 -38.66
C VAL A 495 6.47 4.94 -39.73
N GLU A 496 6.99 3.75 -39.36
CA GLU A 496 6.88 2.54 -40.17
C GLU A 496 6.59 1.32 -39.25
N PRO A 497 5.41 0.67 -39.36
CA PRO A 497 5.13 -0.53 -38.58
C PRO A 497 6.00 -1.69 -39.09
N GLN A 498 6.75 -2.34 -38.20
CA GLN A 498 7.53 -3.52 -38.55
C GLN A 498 6.59 -4.72 -38.73
N ILE A 499 6.15 -4.96 -39.96
CA ILE A 499 5.24 -6.06 -40.28
C ILE A 499 5.98 -7.40 -40.12
N ILE A 500 5.50 -8.20 -39.16
CA ILE A 500 6.08 -9.50 -38.80
C ILE A 500 5.39 -10.63 -39.55
N LEU A 501 4.07 -10.64 -39.57
CA LEU A 501 3.28 -11.59 -40.37
C LEU A 501 2.80 -10.89 -41.63
N ARG A 502 3.02 -11.48 -42.80
CA ARG A 502 2.78 -10.84 -44.10
C ARG A 502 1.93 -11.74 -45.00
N ASP A 503 0.83 -11.18 -45.49
CA ASP A 503 -0.10 -11.80 -46.47
C ASP A 503 -0.46 -13.25 -46.14
N ILE A 504 -0.78 -13.53 -44.88
CA ILE A 504 -1.16 -14.88 -44.46
C ILE A 504 -2.63 -15.13 -44.83
N SER A 505 -2.87 -16.18 -45.61
CA SER A 505 -4.21 -16.68 -45.93
C SER A 505 -4.29 -18.17 -45.59
N LEU A 506 -5.10 -18.51 -44.58
CA LEU A 506 -5.23 -19.87 -44.06
C LEU A 506 -6.71 -20.16 -43.75
N GLN A 507 -7.15 -21.37 -44.09
CA GLN A 507 -8.49 -21.86 -43.76
C GLN A 507 -8.35 -23.20 -43.03
N LEU A 508 -8.61 -23.20 -41.73
CA LEU A 508 -8.44 -24.36 -40.86
C LEU A 508 -9.81 -24.99 -40.59
N GLN A 509 -9.97 -26.27 -40.95
CA GLN A 509 -11.22 -27.00 -40.74
C GLN A 509 -11.38 -27.45 -39.29
N ASN A 510 -12.62 -27.61 -38.86
CA ASN A 510 -12.94 -28.08 -37.52
C ASN A 510 -12.48 -29.54 -37.28
N GLY A 511 -11.93 -29.80 -36.09
CA GLY A 511 -11.58 -31.15 -35.62
C GLY A 511 -10.21 -31.68 -36.06
N LEU A 512 -9.47 -30.96 -36.91
CA LEU A 512 -8.16 -31.37 -37.40
C LEU A 512 -7.03 -31.10 -36.39
N PHE A 513 -6.00 -31.94 -36.44
CA PHE A 513 -4.70 -31.70 -35.82
C PHE A 513 -3.71 -31.11 -36.83
N ILE A 514 -3.28 -29.87 -36.57
CA ILE A 514 -2.45 -29.07 -37.45
C ILE A 514 -1.10 -28.81 -36.78
N ALA A 515 -0.01 -29.19 -37.44
CA ALA A 515 1.35 -28.88 -37.01
C ALA A 515 1.89 -27.64 -37.72
N ILE A 516 2.45 -26.69 -36.97
CA ILE A 516 3.10 -25.49 -37.49
C ILE A 516 4.62 -25.66 -37.36
N VAL A 517 5.30 -25.71 -38.49
CA VAL A 517 6.74 -26.00 -38.60
C VAL A 517 7.46 -24.82 -39.24
N GLY A 518 8.69 -24.57 -38.83
CA GLY A 518 9.54 -23.53 -39.40
C GLY A 518 10.75 -23.25 -38.53
N GLU A 519 11.74 -22.54 -39.05
CA GLU A 519 12.95 -22.17 -38.31
C GLU A 519 12.65 -21.31 -37.06
N VAL A 520 13.61 -21.22 -36.13
CA VAL A 520 13.48 -20.35 -34.96
C VAL A 520 13.35 -18.90 -35.44
N GLY A 521 12.38 -18.16 -34.91
CA GLY A 521 12.10 -16.79 -35.35
C GLY A 521 11.29 -16.65 -36.64
N SER A 522 10.76 -17.74 -37.22
CA SER A 522 9.95 -17.68 -38.45
C SER A 522 8.56 -17.04 -38.31
N GLY A 523 8.11 -16.75 -37.08
CA GLY A 523 6.80 -16.15 -36.79
C GLY A 523 5.73 -17.12 -36.25
N LYS A 524 6.08 -18.36 -35.86
CA LYS A 524 5.13 -19.38 -35.38
C LYS A 524 4.31 -18.91 -34.16
N SER A 525 4.99 -18.50 -33.09
CA SER A 525 4.33 -17.99 -31.88
C SER A 525 3.55 -16.70 -32.17
N SER A 526 4.04 -15.86 -33.09
CA SER A 526 3.29 -14.67 -33.55
C SER A 526 1.98 -15.05 -34.25
N LEU A 527 1.97 -16.09 -35.08
CA LEU A 527 0.74 -16.59 -35.71
C LEU A 527 -0.27 -17.12 -34.68
N LEU A 528 0.19 -17.79 -33.62
CA LEU A 528 -0.70 -18.20 -32.53
C LEU A 528 -1.28 -16.99 -31.79
N ASN A 529 -0.44 -15.99 -31.49
CA ASN A 529 -0.87 -14.76 -30.81
C ASN A 529 -1.80 -13.88 -31.66
N SER A 530 -1.68 -13.91 -32.99
CA SER A 530 -2.64 -13.22 -33.86
C SER A 530 -4.02 -13.88 -33.84
N ILE A 531 -4.10 -15.21 -33.73
CA ILE A 531 -5.38 -15.94 -33.56
C ILE A 531 -6.05 -15.59 -32.23
N ILE A 532 -5.26 -15.39 -31.17
CA ILE A 532 -5.78 -14.99 -29.83
C ILE A 532 -6.27 -13.53 -29.82
N GLY A 533 -5.73 -12.69 -30.71
CA GLY A 533 -6.03 -11.25 -30.75
C GLY A 533 -5.03 -10.35 -30.02
N GLU A 534 -3.84 -10.86 -29.69
CA GLU A 534 -2.80 -10.09 -28.98
C GLU A 534 -1.93 -9.23 -29.93
N MET A 535 -1.96 -9.52 -31.23
CA MET A 535 -1.25 -8.75 -32.25
C MET A 535 -2.16 -7.76 -32.96
N SER A 536 -1.63 -6.58 -33.32
CA SER A 536 -2.37 -5.59 -34.09
C SER A 536 -2.51 -6.03 -35.54
N VAL A 537 -3.74 -6.05 -36.05
CA VAL A 537 -4.05 -6.31 -37.46
C VAL A 537 -3.94 -5.01 -38.24
N ILE A 538 -3.05 -4.95 -39.23
CA ILE A 538 -2.87 -3.79 -40.12
C ILE A 538 -3.80 -3.92 -41.33
N SER A 539 -3.86 -5.13 -41.90
CA SER A 539 -4.72 -5.47 -43.03
C SER A 539 -5.16 -6.93 -42.95
N GLY A 540 -6.32 -7.23 -43.55
CA GLY A 540 -6.90 -8.56 -43.54
C GLY A 540 -7.89 -8.77 -42.39
N SER A 541 -8.33 -10.02 -42.21
CA SER A 541 -9.22 -10.39 -41.11
C SER A 541 -8.92 -11.79 -40.57
N ILE A 542 -9.22 -11.99 -39.29
CA ILE A 542 -9.16 -13.26 -38.58
C ILE A 542 -10.55 -13.51 -38.01
N ASN A 543 -11.12 -14.67 -38.31
CA ASN A 543 -12.34 -15.14 -37.67
C ASN A 543 -12.06 -16.50 -37.00
N SER A 544 -12.42 -16.63 -35.73
CA SER A 544 -12.27 -17.87 -34.95
C SER A 544 -13.62 -18.26 -34.36
N CYS A 545 -14.06 -19.48 -34.63
CA CYS A 545 -15.35 -19.99 -34.16
C CYS A 545 -15.17 -20.80 -32.87
N GLY A 546 -15.74 -20.30 -31.76
CA GLY A 546 -15.78 -21.01 -30.47
C GLY A 546 -14.72 -20.57 -29.47
N SER A 547 -14.67 -21.25 -28.31
CA SER A 547 -13.70 -20.96 -27.25
C SER A 547 -12.30 -21.44 -27.60
N VAL A 548 -11.28 -20.64 -27.27
CA VAL A 548 -9.87 -20.92 -27.53
C VAL A 548 -9.15 -21.24 -26.22
N ALA A 549 -8.37 -22.31 -26.17
CA ALA A 549 -7.41 -22.59 -25.10
C ALA A 549 -6.00 -22.38 -25.62
N TYR A 550 -5.19 -21.60 -24.90
CA TYR A 550 -3.80 -21.34 -25.24
C TYR A 550 -2.86 -21.88 -24.17
N VAL A 551 -1.81 -22.59 -24.61
CA VAL A 551 -0.71 -23.01 -23.75
C VAL A 551 0.58 -22.37 -24.29
N PRO A 552 1.16 -21.38 -23.58
CA PRO A 552 2.36 -20.69 -24.01
C PRO A 552 3.61 -21.57 -23.85
N GLN A 553 4.66 -21.21 -24.59
CA GLN A 553 5.98 -21.85 -24.51
C GLN A 553 6.58 -21.79 -23.10
N VAL A 554 6.36 -20.67 -22.39
CA VAL A 554 6.71 -20.52 -20.98
C VAL A 554 5.42 -20.49 -20.16
N PRO A 555 5.05 -21.61 -19.49
CA PRO A 555 3.86 -21.70 -18.67
C PRO A 555 3.81 -20.67 -17.55
N TRP A 556 2.68 -19.98 -17.41
CA TRP A 556 2.37 -19.18 -16.24
C TRP A 556 1.61 -20.00 -15.20
N ILE A 557 2.14 -20.07 -13.97
CA ILE A 557 1.58 -20.87 -12.87
C ILE A 557 1.17 -19.94 -11.72
N LEU A 558 -0.05 -20.11 -11.22
CA LEU A 558 -0.60 -19.38 -10.09
C LEU A 558 0.00 -19.90 -8.78
N SER A 559 0.17 -19.01 -7.81
CA SER A 559 0.42 -19.44 -6.42
C SER A 559 -0.86 -20.03 -5.86
N GLY A 560 -0.80 -21.24 -5.30
CA GLY A 560 -1.99 -21.98 -4.83
C GLY A 560 -1.77 -23.49 -4.86
N SER A 561 -2.83 -24.27 -4.68
CA SER A 561 -2.71 -25.72 -4.82
C SER A 561 -2.52 -26.14 -6.29
N LEU A 562 -1.96 -27.33 -6.52
CA LEU A 562 -1.88 -27.93 -7.85
C LEU A 562 -3.27 -28.11 -8.47
N ARG A 563 -4.24 -28.54 -7.67
CA ARG A 563 -5.65 -28.64 -8.06
C ARG A 563 -6.22 -27.30 -8.51
N ASP A 564 -6.08 -26.23 -7.72
CA ASP A 564 -6.62 -24.90 -8.06
C ASP A 564 -6.01 -24.36 -9.36
N ASN A 565 -4.73 -24.64 -9.58
CA ASN A 565 -4.02 -24.28 -10.81
C ASN A 565 -4.61 -24.95 -12.05
N ILE A 566 -5.08 -26.20 -11.95
CA ILE A 566 -5.70 -26.94 -13.06
C ILE A 566 -7.14 -26.49 -13.27
N LEU A 567 -7.90 -26.32 -12.18
CA LEU A 567 -9.30 -25.92 -12.22
C LEU A 567 -9.50 -24.52 -12.78
N LEU A 568 -8.61 -23.57 -12.45
CA LEU A 568 -8.65 -22.17 -12.88
C LEU A 568 -10.05 -21.52 -12.73
N GLY A 569 -10.71 -21.79 -11.60
CA GLY A 569 -12.04 -21.26 -11.29
C GLY A 569 -13.24 -22.07 -11.80
N LYS A 570 -13.03 -23.17 -12.55
CA LYS A 570 -14.10 -24.14 -12.83
C LYS A 570 -14.35 -25.06 -11.62
N GLY A 571 -15.58 -25.55 -11.51
CA GLY A 571 -15.95 -26.54 -10.50
C GLY A 571 -15.15 -27.83 -10.63
N PHE A 572 -14.93 -28.53 -9.52
CA PHE A 572 -14.17 -29.79 -9.48
C PHE A 572 -15.05 -30.97 -9.94
N ASP A 573 -14.66 -31.60 -11.04
CA ASP A 573 -15.25 -32.84 -11.56
C ASP A 573 -14.19 -33.94 -11.46
N THR A 574 -14.40 -34.85 -10.51
CA THR A 574 -13.46 -35.93 -10.16
C THR A 574 -13.07 -36.76 -11.39
N ARG A 575 -14.05 -37.18 -12.18
CA ARG A 575 -13.81 -38.07 -13.31
C ARG A 575 -12.97 -37.37 -14.38
N ARG A 576 -13.38 -36.15 -14.75
CA ARG A 576 -12.65 -35.36 -15.74
C ARG A 576 -11.24 -35.02 -15.26
N TYR A 577 -11.09 -34.68 -13.98
CA TYR A 577 -9.81 -34.36 -13.38
C TYR A 577 -8.84 -35.55 -13.45
N GLU A 578 -9.27 -36.74 -13.02
CA GLU A 578 -8.45 -37.96 -13.09
C GLU A 578 -8.04 -38.31 -14.54
N GLU A 579 -8.99 -38.24 -15.48
CA GLU A 579 -8.70 -38.50 -16.89
C GLU A 579 -7.65 -37.52 -17.46
N VAL A 580 -7.74 -36.23 -17.10
CA VAL A 580 -6.78 -35.20 -17.53
C VAL A 580 -5.40 -35.41 -16.91
N ILE A 581 -5.33 -35.73 -15.62
CA ILE A 581 -4.08 -36.00 -14.90
C ILE A 581 -3.34 -37.19 -15.52
N GLN A 582 -4.06 -38.28 -15.80
CA GLN A 582 -3.50 -39.46 -16.45
C GLN A 582 -3.07 -39.18 -17.89
N ALA A 583 -3.87 -38.42 -18.66
CA ALA A 583 -3.54 -38.03 -20.02
C ALA A 583 -2.25 -37.17 -20.09
N CYS A 584 -2.05 -36.29 -19.10
CA CYS A 584 -0.89 -35.41 -19.02
C CYS A 584 0.31 -36.03 -18.28
N THR A 585 0.23 -37.31 -17.89
CA THR A 585 1.26 -38.05 -17.12
C THR A 585 1.75 -37.31 -15.87
N LEU A 586 0.83 -36.62 -15.18
CA LEU A 586 1.09 -35.91 -13.92
C LEU A 586 0.84 -36.78 -12.69
N ASP A 587 0.24 -37.95 -12.87
CA ASP A 587 -0.07 -38.92 -11.82
C ASP A 587 1.17 -39.32 -11.02
N VAL A 588 2.27 -39.62 -11.71
CA VAL A 588 3.54 -39.99 -11.08
C VAL A 588 4.09 -38.81 -10.27
N ASP A 589 4.11 -37.60 -10.83
CA ASP A 589 4.61 -36.42 -10.11
C ASP A 589 3.76 -36.14 -8.86
N ILE A 590 2.43 -36.18 -8.98
CA ILE A 590 1.50 -35.96 -7.87
C ILE A 590 1.70 -36.99 -6.77
N SER A 591 1.92 -38.27 -7.12
CA SER A 591 2.16 -39.33 -6.13
C SER A 591 3.44 -39.11 -5.29
N THR A 592 4.42 -38.39 -5.86
CA THR A 592 5.67 -38.06 -5.15
C THR A 592 5.58 -36.78 -4.32
N MET A 593 4.54 -35.96 -4.53
CA MET A 593 4.35 -34.71 -3.80
C MET A 593 3.72 -34.95 -2.42
N ILE A 594 4.26 -34.25 -1.43
CA ILE A 594 3.71 -34.23 -0.07
C ILE A 594 2.34 -33.52 -0.14
N GLY A 595 1.27 -34.22 0.25
CA GLY A 595 -0.10 -33.72 0.12
C GLY A 595 -0.74 -33.93 -1.27
N GLY A 596 -0.08 -34.66 -2.17
CA GLY A 596 -0.62 -35.01 -3.48
C GLY A 596 -1.00 -33.79 -4.33
N ASP A 597 -2.25 -33.75 -4.81
CA ASP A 597 -2.76 -32.68 -5.67
C ASP A 597 -3.16 -31.40 -4.91
N MET A 598 -3.24 -31.48 -3.58
CA MET A 598 -3.40 -30.31 -2.70
C MET A 598 -2.06 -29.68 -2.32
N SER A 599 -0.94 -30.20 -2.85
CA SER A 599 0.38 -29.62 -2.66
C SER A 599 0.42 -28.16 -3.12
N HIS A 600 1.05 -27.31 -2.31
CA HIS A 600 1.16 -25.89 -2.59
C HIS A 600 2.27 -25.61 -3.60
N ILE A 601 1.90 -24.99 -4.73
CA ILE A 601 2.83 -24.53 -5.75
C ILE A 601 3.13 -23.05 -5.50
N GLY A 602 4.42 -22.75 -5.27
CA GLY A 602 4.91 -21.39 -5.09
C GLY A 602 4.80 -20.52 -6.35
N GLU A 603 4.99 -19.21 -6.19
CA GLU A 603 4.88 -18.21 -7.26
C GLU A 603 5.75 -18.58 -8.48
N LYS A 604 5.18 -18.47 -9.69
CA LYS A 604 5.80 -18.89 -10.98
C LYS A 604 6.23 -20.38 -11.04
N GLY A 605 5.76 -21.20 -10.10
CA GLY A 605 6.08 -22.64 -10.04
C GLY A 605 7.54 -22.94 -9.70
N LEU A 606 8.18 -22.15 -8.82
CA LEU A 606 9.58 -22.34 -8.41
C LEU A 606 9.90 -23.76 -7.91
N ASN A 607 8.91 -24.47 -7.37
CA ASN A 607 9.06 -25.81 -6.84
C ASN A 607 8.96 -26.91 -7.91
N LEU A 608 8.63 -26.55 -9.16
CA LEU A 608 8.38 -27.48 -10.26
C LEU A 608 9.49 -27.44 -11.32
N SER A 609 9.80 -28.61 -11.89
CA SER A 609 10.70 -28.69 -13.04
C SER A 609 10.08 -28.04 -14.30
N GLY A 610 10.89 -27.77 -15.33
CA GLY A 610 10.40 -27.25 -16.62
C GLY A 610 9.30 -28.13 -17.23
N GLY A 611 9.52 -29.44 -17.28
CA GLY A 611 8.57 -30.41 -17.81
C GLY A 611 7.30 -30.56 -16.95
N GLN A 612 7.40 -30.43 -15.63
CA GLN A 612 6.21 -30.41 -14.75
C GLN A 612 5.35 -29.18 -14.99
N ARG A 613 5.96 -27.99 -15.15
CA ARG A 613 5.23 -26.75 -15.47
C ARG A 613 4.50 -26.84 -16.81
N ALA A 614 5.15 -27.41 -17.83
CA ALA A 614 4.55 -27.63 -19.14
C ALA A 614 3.32 -28.55 -19.07
N ARG A 615 3.45 -29.69 -18.38
CA ARG A 615 2.36 -30.64 -18.16
C ARG A 615 1.20 -30.06 -17.36
N LEU A 616 1.49 -29.26 -16.33
CA LEU A 616 0.47 -28.58 -15.52
C LEU A 616 -0.36 -27.59 -16.37
N ALA A 617 0.30 -26.79 -17.21
CA ALA A 617 -0.40 -25.87 -18.11
C ALA A 617 -1.19 -26.59 -19.20
N LEU A 618 -0.69 -27.73 -19.68
CA LEU A 618 -1.44 -28.61 -20.58
C LEU A 618 -2.69 -29.16 -19.90
N ALA A 619 -2.56 -29.70 -18.67
CA ALA A 619 -3.70 -30.20 -17.90
C ALA A 619 -4.77 -29.13 -17.68
N ARG A 620 -4.36 -27.90 -17.35
CA ARG A 620 -5.26 -26.74 -17.25
C ARG A 620 -6.06 -26.51 -18.54
N ALA A 621 -5.41 -26.57 -19.70
CA ALA A 621 -6.08 -26.41 -20.99
C ALA A 621 -7.07 -27.54 -21.29
N LEU A 622 -6.69 -28.81 -21.08
CA LEU A 622 -7.59 -29.95 -21.31
C LEU A 622 -8.80 -29.94 -20.38
N TYR A 623 -8.61 -29.57 -19.11
CA TYR A 623 -9.69 -29.49 -18.14
C TYR A 623 -10.77 -28.47 -18.55
N HIS A 624 -10.38 -27.36 -19.18
CA HIS A 624 -11.31 -26.29 -19.55
C HIS A 624 -12.18 -26.57 -20.80
N ASP A 625 -11.92 -27.64 -21.57
CA ASP A 625 -12.77 -28.08 -22.70
C ASP A 625 -13.05 -27.07 -23.82
N SER A 626 -12.03 -26.42 -24.36
CA SER A 626 -12.21 -25.43 -25.43
C SER A 626 -12.56 -26.07 -26.79
N GLY A 627 -13.05 -25.28 -27.75
CA GLY A 627 -13.29 -25.73 -29.13
C GLY A 627 -12.00 -25.80 -29.97
N VAL A 628 -11.11 -24.82 -29.76
CA VAL A 628 -9.82 -24.67 -30.43
C VAL A 628 -8.69 -24.67 -29.40
N TYR A 629 -7.63 -25.42 -29.66
CA TYR A 629 -6.44 -25.51 -28.82
C TYR A 629 -5.21 -25.01 -29.56
N LEU A 630 -4.49 -24.09 -28.93
CA LEU A 630 -3.26 -23.49 -29.43
C LEU A 630 -2.11 -23.87 -28.50
N PHE A 631 -1.14 -24.60 -29.02
CA PHE A 631 -0.01 -25.13 -28.27
C PHE A 631 1.29 -24.56 -28.83
N ASP A 632 2.04 -23.83 -28.00
CA ASP A 632 3.30 -23.21 -28.40
C ASP A 632 4.48 -24.00 -27.82
N ASP A 633 5.00 -24.96 -28.59
CA ASP A 633 6.20 -25.74 -28.30
C ASP A 633 6.26 -26.44 -26.93
N ILE A 634 5.12 -26.98 -26.47
CA ILE A 634 4.99 -27.63 -25.14
C ILE A 634 5.89 -28.88 -25.00
N LEU A 635 6.16 -29.58 -26.10
CA LEU A 635 6.87 -30.86 -26.10
C LEU A 635 8.40 -30.70 -25.95
N SER A 636 8.96 -29.47 -26.03
CA SER A 636 10.41 -29.26 -25.97
C SER A 636 10.98 -29.31 -24.56
N ALA A 637 10.15 -29.08 -23.53
CA ALA A 637 10.56 -29.06 -22.12
C ALA A 637 10.46 -30.42 -21.40
N VAL A 638 10.02 -31.47 -22.11
CA VAL A 638 9.77 -32.81 -21.56
C VAL A 638 10.64 -33.85 -22.27
N ASP A 639 10.99 -34.93 -21.55
CA ASP A 639 11.74 -36.04 -22.12
C ASP A 639 11.00 -36.69 -23.29
N SER A 640 11.72 -37.27 -24.25
CA SER A 640 11.14 -37.82 -25.49
C SER A 640 10.05 -38.88 -25.24
N GLN A 641 10.21 -39.71 -24.21
CA GLN A 641 9.21 -40.72 -23.82
C GLN A 641 7.94 -40.07 -23.25
N VAL A 642 8.09 -39.08 -22.37
CA VAL A 642 6.96 -38.32 -21.81
C VAL A 642 6.25 -37.54 -22.90
N ALA A 643 7.00 -36.93 -23.83
CA ALA A 643 6.47 -36.23 -24.99
C ALA A 643 5.61 -37.15 -25.88
N SER A 644 6.06 -38.38 -26.12
CA SER A 644 5.31 -39.39 -26.88
C SER A 644 4.00 -39.77 -26.18
N TRP A 645 4.02 -39.99 -24.87
CA TRP A 645 2.81 -40.25 -24.10
C TRP A 645 1.83 -39.08 -24.08
N ILE A 646 2.31 -37.85 -23.94
CA ILE A 646 1.47 -36.64 -24.02
C ILE A 646 0.83 -36.52 -25.40
N LEU A 647 1.60 -36.77 -26.47
CA LEU A 647 1.09 -36.72 -27.83
C LEU A 647 -0.03 -37.74 -28.05
N GLU A 648 0.19 -39.00 -27.65
CA GLU A 648 -0.76 -40.10 -27.84
C GLU A 648 -2.00 -39.97 -26.93
N LYS A 649 -1.80 -39.70 -25.64
CA LYS A 649 -2.88 -39.74 -24.63
C LYS A 649 -3.60 -38.41 -24.44
N ALA A 650 -2.92 -37.27 -24.58
CA ALA A 650 -3.53 -35.95 -24.40
C ALA A 650 -3.91 -35.30 -25.73
N ILE A 651 -2.95 -35.07 -26.63
CA ILE A 651 -3.17 -34.29 -27.87
C ILE A 651 -4.00 -35.07 -28.91
N MET A 652 -3.70 -36.36 -29.10
CA MET A 652 -4.46 -37.29 -29.95
C MET A 652 -5.50 -38.09 -29.17
N GLY A 653 -5.57 -37.88 -27.85
CA GLY A 653 -6.43 -38.62 -26.96
C GLY A 653 -7.93 -38.48 -27.22
N PRO A 654 -8.75 -39.31 -26.54
CA PRO A 654 -10.19 -39.32 -26.73
C PRO A 654 -10.86 -37.97 -26.45
N GLN A 655 -10.34 -37.21 -25.47
CA GLN A 655 -10.87 -35.89 -25.08
C GLN A 655 -10.68 -34.83 -26.18
N MET A 656 -9.69 -35.01 -27.06
CA MET A 656 -9.28 -34.03 -28.07
C MET A 656 -9.62 -34.45 -29.50
N LYS A 657 -10.14 -35.66 -29.71
CA LYS A 657 -10.37 -36.27 -31.03
C LYS A 657 -11.30 -35.48 -31.96
N ARG A 658 -12.23 -34.69 -31.41
CA ARG A 658 -13.17 -33.84 -32.17
C ARG A 658 -12.86 -32.34 -32.07
N LYS A 659 -11.72 -31.98 -31.46
CA LYS A 659 -11.33 -30.59 -31.21
C LYS A 659 -10.27 -30.15 -32.22
N THR A 660 -10.28 -28.88 -32.58
CA THR A 660 -9.26 -28.31 -33.48
C THR A 660 -8.00 -28.04 -32.68
N ARG A 661 -6.85 -28.52 -33.15
CA ARG A 661 -5.58 -28.48 -32.43
C ARG A 661 -4.50 -27.89 -33.32
N LEU A 662 -3.87 -26.79 -32.89
CA LEU A 662 -2.72 -26.19 -33.56
C LEU A 662 -1.52 -26.32 -32.65
N LEU A 663 -0.48 -27.03 -33.11
CA LEU A 663 0.76 -27.21 -32.37
C LEU A 663 1.94 -26.64 -33.14
N SER A 664 2.53 -25.56 -32.62
CA SER A 664 3.87 -25.11 -33.01
C SER A 664 4.88 -26.05 -32.37
N THR A 665 5.68 -26.77 -33.16
CA THR A 665 6.68 -27.68 -32.60
C THR A 665 7.81 -27.99 -33.58
N HIS A 666 8.96 -28.35 -33.01
CA HIS A 666 10.08 -28.96 -33.72
C HIS A 666 10.13 -30.49 -33.56
N ASN A 667 9.21 -31.09 -32.79
CA ASN A 667 9.20 -32.52 -32.54
C ASN A 667 8.67 -33.30 -33.76
N LEU A 668 9.53 -34.14 -34.34
CA LEU A 668 9.21 -34.97 -35.50
C LEU A 668 7.99 -35.87 -35.29
N GLN A 669 7.82 -36.47 -34.11
CA GLN A 669 6.71 -37.39 -33.85
C GLN A 669 5.35 -36.69 -33.98
N ALA A 670 5.27 -35.43 -33.53
CA ALA A 670 4.06 -34.63 -33.63
C ALA A 670 3.78 -34.18 -35.06
N ILE A 671 4.82 -33.94 -35.87
CA ILE A 671 4.69 -33.59 -37.30
C ILE A 671 4.13 -34.77 -38.09
N TYR A 672 4.63 -35.98 -37.87
CA TYR A 672 4.14 -37.19 -38.54
C TYR A 672 2.73 -37.59 -38.12
N ALA A 673 2.29 -37.18 -36.94
CA ALA A 673 0.95 -37.45 -36.43
C ALA A 673 -0.11 -36.42 -36.90
N ALA A 674 0.31 -35.31 -37.52
CA ALA A 674 -0.58 -34.22 -37.90
C ALA A 674 -1.39 -34.53 -39.18
N ASP A 675 -2.67 -34.14 -39.17
CA ASP A 675 -3.55 -34.24 -40.34
C ASP A 675 -3.11 -33.23 -41.42
N MET A 676 -2.70 -32.04 -40.99
CA MET A 676 -2.27 -30.93 -41.85
C MET A 676 -1.01 -30.26 -41.31
N ILE A 677 -0.16 -29.76 -42.20
CA ILE A 677 1.10 -29.10 -41.86
C ILE A 677 1.11 -27.69 -42.46
N VAL A 678 1.49 -26.70 -41.66
CA VAL A 678 1.74 -25.32 -42.05
C VAL A 678 3.24 -25.04 -41.95
N VAL A 679 3.88 -24.68 -43.05
CA VAL A 679 5.31 -24.31 -43.07
C VAL A 679 5.46 -22.80 -43.09
N MET A 680 6.06 -22.26 -42.03
CA MET A 680 6.32 -20.83 -41.88
C MET A 680 7.80 -20.49 -42.10
N ALA A 681 8.07 -19.41 -42.81
CA ALA A 681 9.41 -18.84 -42.93
C ALA A 681 9.33 -17.32 -43.11
N ASN A 682 10.16 -16.58 -42.37
CA ASN A 682 10.26 -15.12 -42.43
C ASN A 682 8.90 -14.39 -42.37
N GLY A 683 7.95 -14.90 -41.57
CA GLY A 683 6.63 -14.27 -41.43
C GLY A 683 5.60 -14.62 -42.51
N PHE A 684 5.95 -15.48 -43.47
CA PHE A 684 5.05 -15.97 -44.52
C PHE A 684 4.69 -17.43 -44.32
N VAL A 685 3.48 -17.81 -44.76
CA VAL A 685 3.14 -19.22 -44.99
C VAL A 685 3.70 -19.63 -46.34
N LYS A 686 4.76 -20.44 -46.34
CA LYS A 686 5.36 -20.95 -47.58
C LYS A 686 4.54 -22.10 -48.18
N TRP A 687 3.93 -22.91 -47.31
CA TRP A 687 3.25 -24.12 -47.73
C TRP A 687 2.20 -24.56 -46.71
N PHE A 688 1.11 -25.14 -47.21
CA PHE A 688 0.00 -25.69 -46.43
C PHE A 688 -0.58 -26.92 -47.14
N GLY A 689 -0.75 -28.05 -46.45
CA GLY A 689 -1.26 -29.29 -47.03
C GLY A 689 -1.18 -30.50 -46.09
N THR A 690 -1.45 -31.70 -46.62
CA THR A 690 -1.42 -32.98 -45.89
C THR A 690 -0.01 -33.56 -45.80
N LEU A 691 0.23 -34.48 -44.86
CA LEU A 691 1.54 -35.10 -44.65
C LEU A 691 2.16 -35.72 -45.91
N ASP A 692 1.38 -36.46 -46.70
CA ASP A 692 1.87 -37.10 -47.94
C ASP A 692 2.38 -36.07 -48.95
N SER A 693 1.66 -34.95 -49.05
CA SER A 693 2.06 -33.84 -49.91
C SER A 693 3.26 -33.07 -49.36
N PHE A 694 3.44 -33.02 -48.04
CA PHE A 694 4.59 -32.37 -47.40
C PHE A 694 5.89 -33.13 -47.66
N LEU A 695 5.88 -34.46 -47.56
CA LEU A 695 7.07 -35.31 -47.76
C LEU A 695 7.63 -35.22 -49.19
N ALA A 696 6.77 -34.92 -50.17
CA ALA A 696 7.17 -34.70 -51.56
C ALA A 696 7.83 -33.33 -51.82
N THR A 697 7.77 -32.39 -50.86
CA THR A 697 8.33 -31.04 -51.03
C THR A 697 9.78 -30.92 -50.54
N PRO A 698 10.57 -29.96 -51.07
CA PRO A 698 11.93 -29.70 -50.60
C PRO A 698 12.00 -29.20 -49.15
N TYR A 699 10.88 -28.80 -48.56
CA TYR A 699 10.78 -28.32 -47.18
C TYR A 699 10.86 -29.44 -46.13
N SER A 700 10.72 -30.71 -46.54
CA SER A 700 10.95 -31.88 -45.68
C SER A 700 12.37 -31.91 -45.08
N LYS A 701 13.36 -31.28 -45.73
CA LYS A 701 14.73 -31.16 -45.19
C LYS A 701 14.82 -30.33 -43.90
N ILE A 702 13.88 -29.41 -43.66
CA ILE A 702 13.80 -28.62 -42.42
C ILE A 702 13.49 -29.52 -41.21
N SER A 703 12.92 -30.71 -41.46
CA SER A 703 12.62 -31.70 -40.42
C SER A 703 13.78 -32.70 -40.15
N ASN A 704 14.76 -32.81 -41.05
CA ASN A 704 15.90 -33.73 -40.89
C ASN A 704 17.22 -32.95 -40.74
N PRO A 705 17.65 -32.58 -39.52
CA PRO A 705 19.05 -32.24 -39.29
C PRO A 705 19.87 -33.54 -39.26
N ASP A 706 20.82 -33.65 -40.19
CA ASP A 706 21.92 -34.63 -40.25
C ASP A 706 21.59 -36.11 -40.47
N SER A 707 21.47 -36.50 -41.75
CA SER A 707 21.66 -37.88 -42.23
C SER A 707 22.98 -38.06 -43.00
N SER A 708 24.03 -37.30 -42.66
CA SER A 708 25.34 -37.36 -43.30
C SER A 708 26.50 -37.78 -42.39
N SER A 709 26.23 -38.40 -41.23
CA SER A 709 27.29 -38.77 -40.28
C SER A 709 27.00 -40.00 -39.41
N ALA A 710 26.44 -41.09 -39.96
CA ALA A 710 26.52 -42.42 -39.30
C ALA A 710 26.20 -43.58 -40.25
N VAL A 711 27.00 -43.77 -41.30
CA VAL A 711 27.11 -45.07 -41.97
C VAL A 711 28.50 -45.59 -41.70
N SER A 712 28.65 -46.38 -40.63
CA SER A 712 29.69 -47.39 -40.43
C SER A 712 29.59 -47.95 -39.01
N ALA A 713 29.02 -49.16 -38.86
CA ALA A 713 29.54 -50.24 -38.01
C ALA A 713 28.47 -51.32 -37.74
N THR A 714 28.58 -52.38 -38.54
CA THR A 714 28.47 -53.80 -38.16
C THR A 714 27.16 -54.38 -37.62
N SER A 715 26.57 -55.20 -38.48
CA SER A 715 25.85 -56.42 -38.15
C SER A 715 26.73 -57.43 -37.39
N SER A 716 26.30 -57.93 -36.22
CA SER A 716 26.40 -59.36 -35.83
C SER A 716 25.78 -59.68 -34.46
N GLN A 717 25.11 -60.84 -34.43
CA GLN A 717 24.84 -61.76 -33.31
C GLN A 717 23.50 -61.72 -32.52
N LYS A 718 22.75 -62.79 -32.80
CA LYS A 718 21.63 -63.48 -32.15
C LYS A 718 21.66 -63.64 -30.62
N ASN A 719 20.43 -63.72 -30.09
CA ASN A 719 19.91 -64.56 -28.98
C ASN A 719 20.41 -64.33 -27.54
N LYS A 720 19.47 -63.90 -26.66
CA LYS A 720 19.01 -64.66 -25.46
C LYS A 720 17.78 -63.98 -24.84
N GLY A 721 16.81 -64.78 -24.40
CA GLY A 721 15.51 -64.36 -23.85
C GLY A 721 15.59 -63.72 -22.45
N PRO A 722 14.44 -63.30 -21.90
CA PRO A 722 14.40 -62.55 -20.65
C PRO A 722 14.57 -63.50 -19.45
N SER A 723 15.62 -63.30 -18.67
CA SER A 723 15.74 -63.90 -17.34
C SER A 723 15.03 -63.02 -16.32
N THR A 724 13.98 -63.59 -15.74
CA THR A 724 13.28 -63.16 -14.53
C THR A 724 14.28 -62.86 -13.42
N PHE A 725 14.24 -61.66 -12.86
CA PHE A 725 14.80 -61.36 -11.53
C PHE A 725 13.67 -60.79 -10.68
N GLU A 726 13.01 -61.68 -9.95
CA GLU A 726 12.22 -61.36 -8.77
C GLU A 726 13.18 -60.90 -7.66
N PHE A 727 12.96 -59.70 -7.12
CA PHE A 727 13.42 -59.37 -5.78
C PHE A 727 12.22 -59.42 -4.83
N ASN A 728 12.19 -60.49 -4.04
CA ASN A 728 11.26 -60.73 -2.96
C ASN A 728 11.29 -59.57 -1.95
N THR A 729 10.17 -58.88 -1.84
CA THR A 729 9.82 -58.01 -0.71
C THR A 729 9.18 -58.92 0.35
N LYS A 730 9.95 -59.32 1.37
CA LYS A 730 9.46 -59.83 2.66
C LYS A 730 10.60 -59.74 3.66
N ASP A 731 10.25 -59.34 4.88
CA ASP A 731 11.10 -59.08 6.04
C ASP A 731 11.69 -57.66 6.12
N VAL A 732 10.85 -56.67 6.45
CA VAL A 732 10.92 -55.90 7.70
C VAL A 732 9.55 -55.25 7.93
N LEU A 733 8.64 -56.00 8.56
CA LEU A 733 7.46 -55.48 9.25
C LEU A 733 7.52 -56.10 10.64
N ASP A 734 8.14 -55.41 11.60
CA ASP A 734 7.50 -55.17 12.90
C ASP A 734 8.35 -54.18 13.73
N ASN A 735 7.72 -53.06 14.07
CA ASN A 735 7.83 -52.29 15.32
C ASN A 735 7.58 -50.79 15.07
N GLY A 736 6.56 -50.29 15.79
CA GLY A 736 6.01 -48.94 15.95
C GLY A 736 6.73 -47.74 15.32
N SER A 737 6.01 -46.73 14.83
CA SER A 737 4.96 -46.02 15.58
C SER A 737 4.01 -45.24 14.68
N VAL A 738 2.77 -45.12 15.16
CA VAL A 738 1.65 -44.32 14.63
C VAL A 738 1.87 -42.81 14.92
N VAL A 739 3.03 -42.28 14.57
CA VAL A 739 3.36 -40.85 14.66
C VAL A 739 4.06 -40.50 13.35
N ASP A 740 3.78 -39.33 12.79
CA ASP A 740 4.39 -38.74 11.56
C ASP A 740 3.50 -38.65 10.30
N GLN A 741 2.18 -38.87 10.40
CA GLN A 741 1.24 -38.37 9.38
C GLN A 741 0.69 -36.97 9.68
N GLU A 742 0.80 -36.50 10.92
CA GLU A 742 0.46 -35.12 11.31
C GLU A 742 1.64 -34.15 11.11
N GLU A 743 2.89 -34.56 11.33
CA GLU A 743 4.05 -33.65 11.30
C GLU A 743 4.43 -33.08 9.91
N GLN A 744 3.90 -33.61 8.80
CA GLN A 744 4.21 -33.10 7.45
C GLN A 744 3.05 -32.37 6.75
N ARG A 745 1.83 -32.38 7.30
CA ARG A 745 0.78 -31.44 6.88
C ARG A 745 1.14 -29.99 7.23
N ASP A 746 2.10 -29.80 8.13
CA ASP A 746 2.57 -28.51 8.65
C ASP A 746 3.68 -27.82 7.84
N GLN A 747 4.08 -28.33 6.66
CA GLN A 747 5.13 -27.68 5.85
C GLN A 747 4.76 -26.26 5.36
N THR A 748 3.53 -25.81 5.60
CA THR A 748 3.16 -24.40 5.44
C THR A 748 2.30 -23.90 6.61
N GLU A 749 2.73 -24.09 7.86
CA GLU A 749 2.16 -23.28 8.94
C GLU A 749 2.24 -21.80 8.54
N ALA A 750 1.09 -21.13 8.61
CA ALA A 750 1.04 -19.70 8.81
C ALA A 750 1.94 -19.41 10.01
N GLU A 751 2.91 -18.51 9.84
CA GLU A 751 3.89 -18.16 10.87
C GLU A 751 3.24 -18.16 12.26
N GLY A 752 3.70 -19.04 13.16
CA GLY A 752 3.24 -19.06 14.55
C GLY A 752 3.49 -17.68 15.17
N ARG A 753 2.43 -16.88 15.29
CA ARG A 753 2.47 -15.57 15.92
C ARG A 753 2.22 -15.76 17.39
N LYS A 754 3.12 -15.25 18.24
CA LYS A 754 2.82 -15.13 19.67
C LYS A 754 1.67 -14.13 19.84
N GLU A 755 0.58 -14.59 20.42
CA GLU A 755 -0.61 -13.79 20.71
C GLU A 755 -0.47 -13.08 22.07
N GLY A 756 -1.04 -11.88 22.17
CA GLY A 756 -1.05 -11.07 23.40
C GLY A 756 0.08 -10.04 23.52
N MET A 757 0.29 -9.53 24.74
CA MET A 757 1.24 -8.45 25.00
C MET A 757 2.69 -8.84 24.70
N VAL A 758 3.44 -7.91 24.11
CA VAL A 758 4.89 -8.08 23.90
C VAL A 758 5.58 -8.26 25.24
N GLU A 759 6.21 -9.41 25.43
CA GLU A 759 6.94 -9.73 26.66
C GLU A 759 8.02 -8.67 26.97
N ILE A 760 8.12 -8.26 28.24
CA ILE A 760 9.14 -7.29 28.72
C ILE A 760 10.57 -7.73 28.37
N ILE A 761 10.78 -9.04 28.22
CA ILE A 761 12.05 -9.64 27.80
C ILE A 761 12.49 -9.10 26.43
N VAL A 762 11.57 -8.85 25.50
CA VAL A 762 11.86 -8.30 24.17
C VAL A 762 12.40 -6.88 24.27
N TYR A 763 11.75 -6.02 25.08
CA TYR A 763 12.22 -4.67 25.35
C TYR A 763 13.58 -4.67 26.05
N LYS A 764 13.76 -5.56 27.04
CA LYS A 764 15.03 -5.74 27.74
C LYS A 764 16.14 -6.16 26.77
N LYS A 765 15.86 -7.07 25.83
CA LYS A 765 16.81 -7.50 24.81
C LYS A 765 17.22 -6.35 23.89
N TYR A 766 16.26 -5.54 23.43
CA TYR A 766 16.57 -4.35 22.65
C TYR A 766 17.43 -3.34 23.43
N ALA A 767 17.10 -3.09 24.70
CA ALA A 767 17.88 -2.22 25.59
C ALA A 767 19.30 -2.74 25.82
N THR A 768 19.49 -4.06 25.96
CA THR A 768 20.83 -4.65 26.09
C THR A 768 21.68 -4.48 24.84
N LEU A 769 21.09 -4.57 23.64
CA LEU A 769 21.78 -4.39 22.36
C LEU A 769 22.10 -2.92 22.08
N ALA A 770 21.28 -1.99 22.57
CA ALA A 770 21.61 -0.55 22.56
C ALA A 770 22.71 -0.19 23.58
N GLY A 771 22.86 -0.98 24.65
CA GLY A 771 23.79 -0.75 25.75
C GLY A 771 23.14 -0.01 26.93
N TRP A 772 23.22 -0.59 28.13
CA TRP A 772 22.60 -0.03 29.35
C TRP A 772 23.12 1.36 29.73
N SER A 773 24.40 1.66 29.44
CA SER A 773 24.97 2.99 29.66
C SER A 773 24.29 4.06 28.80
N MET A 774 23.99 3.74 27.54
CA MET A 774 23.30 4.64 26.62
C MET A 774 21.83 4.79 26.98
N VAL A 775 21.17 3.70 27.38
CA VAL A 775 19.79 3.75 27.89
C VAL A 775 19.71 4.66 29.11
N PHE A 776 20.60 4.49 30.09
CA PHE A 776 20.65 5.36 31.27
C PHE A 776 20.85 6.83 30.89
N LEU A 777 21.78 7.13 29.98
CA LEU A 777 22.03 8.49 29.49
C LEU A 777 20.79 9.10 28.80
N ILE A 778 20.05 8.33 28.00
CA ILE A 778 18.80 8.78 27.35
C ILE A 778 17.76 9.18 28.40
N PHE A 779 17.54 8.35 29.43
CA PHE A 779 16.56 8.64 30.48
C PHE A 779 16.96 9.86 31.33
N VAL A 780 18.24 9.97 31.70
CA VAL A 780 18.74 11.11 32.48
C VAL A 780 18.64 12.41 31.69
N THR A 781 19.09 12.43 30.44
CA THR A 781 19.00 13.64 29.59
C THR A 781 17.55 14.02 29.29
N ALA A 782 16.65 13.04 29.09
CA ALA A 782 15.21 13.31 28.92
C ALA A 782 14.56 13.91 30.18
N PHE A 783 14.89 13.37 31.35
CA PHE A 783 14.42 13.91 32.63
C PHE A 783 14.92 15.34 32.85
N LEU A 784 16.21 15.59 32.68
CA LEU A 784 16.82 16.91 32.88
C LEU A 784 16.33 17.94 31.87
N MET A 785 16.13 17.54 30.61
CA MET A 785 15.48 18.37 29.59
C MET A 785 14.08 18.79 30.06
N GLN A 786 13.23 17.84 30.44
CA GLN A 786 11.87 18.16 30.89
C GLN A 786 11.86 19.02 32.16
N ALA A 787 12.72 18.69 33.13
CA ALA A 787 12.83 19.45 34.38
C ALA A 787 13.26 20.90 34.12
N SER A 788 14.24 21.12 33.24
CA SER A 788 14.69 22.47 32.87
C SER A 788 13.64 23.25 32.08
N ARG A 789 12.84 22.59 31.21
CA ARG A 789 11.71 23.20 30.52
C ARG A 789 10.61 23.63 31.48
N ASN A 790 10.19 22.74 32.38
CA ASN A 790 9.20 23.08 33.41
C ASN A 790 9.71 24.18 34.35
N GLY A 791 11.00 24.15 34.69
CA GLY A 791 11.65 25.19 35.47
C GLY A 791 11.63 26.55 34.78
N ASN A 792 11.83 26.60 33.46
CA ASN A 792 11.70 27.81 32.64
C ASN A 792 10.27 28.38 32.74
N ASP A 793 9.25 27.53 32.56
CA ASP A 793 7.84 27.94 32.61
C ASP A 793 7.43 28.44 34.03
N LEU A 794 7.90 27.76 35.09
CA LEU A 794 7.69 28.19 36.48
C LEU A 794 8.40 29.50 36.80
N TRP A 795 9.64 29.67 36.33
CA TRP A 795 10.40 30.90 36.52
C TRP A 795 9.71 32.09 35.85
N LEU A 796 9.19 31.88 34.64
CA LEU A 796 8.43 32.89 33.93
C LEU A 796 7.13 33.26 34.67
N THR A 797 6.48 32.29 35.33
CA THR A 797 5.33 32.56 36.21
C THR A 797 5.74 33.44 37.40
N TYR A 798 6.83 33.08 38.09
CA TYR A 798 7.36 33.83 39.23
C TYR A 798 7.76 35.27 38.87
N TRP A 799 8.39 35.45 37.70
CA TRP A 799 8.77 36.77 37.22
C TRP A 799 7.56 37.68 37.02
N VAL A 800 6.50 37.14 36.41
CA VAL A 800 5.27 37.89 36.19
C VAL A 800 4.63 38.34 37.50
N ASP A 801 4.52 37.46 38.50
CA ASP A 801 3.95 37.82 39.81
C ASP A 801 4.79 38.88 40.54
N SER A 802 6.10 38.82 40.39
CA SER A 802 7.07 39.72 41.04
C SER A 802 7.25 41.07 40.31
N SER A 803 6.72 41.21 39.08
CA SER A 803 6.90 42.39 38.23
C SER A 803 6.11 43.63 38.68
N SER A 804 5.24 43.47 39.68
CA SER A 804 4.43 44.54 40.30
C SER A 804 5.24 45.45 41.24
N GLY A 805 6.50 45.12 41.55
CA GLY A 805 7.45 45.96 42.27
C GLY A 805 8.63 46.44 41.41
N THR A 806 9.12 47.66 41.63
CA THR A 806 10.31 48.21 40.97
C THR A 806 11.56 47.40 41.33
N ASN A 807 11.95 46.38 40.55
CA ASN A 807 13.31 45.79 40.60
C ASN A 807 13.73 44.94 39.38
N ASN A 808 14.95 45.20 38.90
CA ASN A 808 15.87 44.40 38.07
C ASN A 808 15.30 43.43 37.01
N THR A 809 14.63 43.95 35.98
CA THR A 809 14.28 43.21 34.73
C THR A 809 15.46 42.42 34.15
N ARG A 810 16.68 42.97 34.23
CA ARG A 810 17.91 42.31 33.78
C ARG A 810 18.18 40.99 34.52
N PHE A 811 17.93 40.94 35.82
CA PHE A 811 18.15 39.74 36.65
C PHE A 811 17.22 38.60 36.21
N TYR A 812 15.93 38.88 36.07
CA TYR A 812 14.94 37.89 35.64
C TYR A 812 15.23 37.33 34.24
N LEU A 813 15.61 38.22 33.31
CA LEU A 813 16.00 37.83 31.94
C LEU A 813 17.27 36.97 31.90
N THR A 814 18.28 37.27 32.73
CA THR A 814 19.51 36.46 32.77
C THR A 814 19.22 35.03 33.26
N ILE A 815 18.37 34.86 34.26
CA ILE A 815 18.00 33.53 34.76
C ILE A 815 17.14 32.78 33.74
N LEU A 816 16.20 33.46 33.08
CA LEU A 816 15.37 32.89 32.01
C LEU A 816 16.24 32.38 30.84
N ALA A 817 17.22 33.19 30.41
CA ALA A 817 18.20 32.79 29.40
C ALA A 817 19.05 31.59 29.86
N GLY A 818 19.43 31.55 31.14
CA GLY A 818 20.15 30.42 31.74
C GLY A 818 19.37 29.10 31.64
N PHE A 819 18.08 29.09 32.01
CA PHE A 819 17.20 27.93 31.85
C PHE A 819 17.07 27.52 30.38
N GLY A 820 16.95 28.48 29.45
CA GLY A 820 16.90 28.21 28.02
C GLY A 820 18.16 27.51 27.49
N ILE A 821 19.35 27.94 27.92
CA ILE A 821 20.64 27.34 27.54
C ILE A 821 20.77 25.92 28.12
N ILE A 822 20.41 25.73 29.39
CA ILE A 822 20.43 24.42 30.06
C ILE A 822 19.47 23.45 29.35
N ASN A 823 18.25 23.89 29.04
CA ASN A 823 17.28 23.09 28.32
C ASN A 823 17.77 22.72 26.91
N SER A 824 18.37 23.67 26.20
CA SER A 824 18.98 23.43 24.90
C SER A 824 20.09 22.37 24.96
N PHE A 825 20.98 22.45 25.95
CA PHE A 825 22.05 21.48 26.17
C PHE A 825 21.51 20.06 26.41
N PHE A 826 20.52 19.90 27.30
CA PHE A 826 19.93 18.58 27.56
C PHE A 826 19.08 18.07 26.40
N THR A 827 18.43 18.95 25.65
CA THR A 827 17.73 18.59 24.40
C THR A 827 18.69 17.99 23.38
N LEU A 828 19.87 18.62 23.20
CA LEU A 828 20.92 18.12 22.32
C LEU A 828 21.46 16.77 22.82
N GLY A 829 21.78 16.67 24.12
CA GLY A 829 22.24 15.44 24.74
C GLY A 829 21.27 14.28 24.52
N ARG A 830 19.98 14.51 24.73
CA ARG A 830 18.92 13.51 24.48
C ARG A 830 18.87 13.08 23.01
N ALA A 831 18.82 14.03 22.08
CA ALA A 831 18.68 13.73 20.65
C ALA A 831 19.84 12.89 20.10
N PHE A 832 21.08 13.24 20.46
CA PHE A 832 22.27 12.52 20.01
C PHE A 832 22.47 11.17 20.71
N SER A 833 22.18 11.09 22.01
CA SER A 833 22.25 9.82 22.75
C SER A 833 21.28 8.79 22.18
N PHE A 834 20.08 9.24 21.79
CA PHE A 834 19.07 8.38 21.18
C PHE A 834 19.50 7.90 19.78
N ALA A 835 20.04 8.80 18.94
CA ALA A 835 20.54 8.45 17.61
C ALA A 835 21.68 7.42 17.68
N TYR A 836 22.61 7.59 18.63
CA TYR A 836 23.71 6.66 18.84
C TYR A 836 23.22 5.29 19.36
N GLY A 837 22.37 5.27 20.40
CA GLY A 837 21.84 4.03 20.96
C GLY A 837 21.04 3.20 19.95
N GLY A 838 20.26 3.85 19.08
CA GLY A 838 19.56 3.17 17.98
C GLY A 838 20.52 2.57 16.95
N LEU A 839 21.63 3.24 16.64
CA LEU A 839 22.64 2.74 15.71
C LEU A 839 23.38 1.51 16.27
N CYS A 840 23.72 1.51 17.57
CA CYS A 840 24.33 0.36 18.24
C CYS A 840 23.43 -0.88 18.15
N ALA A 841 22.13 -0.72 18.47
CA ALA A 841 21.16 -1.81 18.37
C ALA A 841 21.03 -2.33 16.92
N ALA A 842 20.95 -1.43 15.93
CA ALA A 842 20.87 -1.78 14.51
C ALA A 842 22.06 -2.61 14.00
N ILE A 843 23.28 -2.28 14.44
CA ILE A 843 24.50 -3.03 14.07
C ILE A 843 24.48 -4.42 14.71
N GLN A 844 24.16 -4.50 16.00
CA GLN A 844 24.24 -5.74 16.76
C GLN A 844 23.13 -6.73 16.39
N ILE A 845 21.90 -6.26 16.17
CA ILE A 845 20.78 -7.09 15.71
C ILE A 845 21.08 -7.73 14.35
N HIS A 846 21.64 -6.97 13.40
CA HIS A 846 22.02 -7.52 12.11
C HIS A 846 23.15 -8.57 12.25
N ALA A 847 24.16 -8.30 13.08
CA ALA A 847 25.27 -9.22 13.29
C ALA A 847 24.79 -10.56 13.89
N ASP A 848 23.95 -10.50 14.93
CA ASP A 848 23.37 -11.68 15.58
C ASP A 848 22.45 -12.47 14.64
N LEU A 849 21.62 -11.76 13.86
CA LEU A 849 20.72 -12.37 12.87
C LEU A 849 21.50 -13.07 11.75
N LEU A 850 22.51 -12.40 11.19
CA LEU A 850 23.33 -12.97 10.11
C LEU A 850 24.14 -14.16 10.61
N GLY A 851 24.74 -14.07 11.81
CA GLY A 851 25.48 -15.17 12.44
C GLY A 851 24.59 -16.39 12.67
N SER A 852 23.38 -16.19 13.17
CA SER A 852 22.42 -17.28 13.41
C SER A 852 21.92 -17.92 12.12
N LEU A 853 21.60 -17.11 11.11
CA LEU A 853 21.13 -17.60 9.81
C LEU A 853 22.22 -18.42 9.10
N ILE A 854 23.45 -17.93 9.12
CA ILE A 854 24.58 -18.64 8.52
C ILE A 854 24.96 -19.86 9.34
N GLY A 855 24.71 -19.89 10.65
CA GLY A 855 24.86 -21.09 11.48
C GLY A 855 23.80 -22.18 11.26
N ALA A 856 22.68 -21.87 10.60
CA ALA A 856 21.55 -22.79 10.47
C ALA A 856 21.85 -24.02 9.57
N PRO A 857 21.24 -25.19 9.87
CA PRO A 857 21.34 -26.39 9.04
C PRO A 857 20.55 -26.23 7.72
N VAL A 858 20.87 -27.05 6.70
CA VAL A 858 20.16 -27.01 5.40
C VAL A 858 18.67 -27.30 5.55
N SER A 859 18.28 -28.17 6.48
CA SER A 859 16.89 -28.50 6.77
C SER A 859 16.04 -27.27 7.15
N PHE A 860 16.63 -26.27 7.81
CA PHE A 860 15.95 -25.01 8.12
C PHE A 860 15.52 -24.27 6.84
N PHE A 861 16.38 -24.25 5.81
CA PHE A 861 16.10 -23.59 4.54
C PHE A 861 15.11 -24.37 3.66
N ASP A 862 15.01 -25.67 3.86
CA ASP A 862 14.03 -26.51 3.15
C ASP A 862 12.62 -26.33 3.75
N GLN A 863 12.52 -26.15 5.06
CA GLN A 863 11.24 -25.90 5.76
C GLN A 863 10.76 -24.46 5.64
N ASN A 864 11.68 -23.49 5.52
CA ASN A 864 11.35 -22.07 5.52
C ASN A 864 11.54 -21.45 4.13
N PRO A 865 10.47 -20.96 3.48
CA PRO A 865 10.58 -20.31 2.18
C PRO A 865 11.59 -19.15 2.18
N SER A 866 12.43 -19.10 1.14
CA SER A 866 13.48 -18.09 0.98
C SER A 866 12.94 -16.65 1.04
N GLY A 867 11.74 -16.41 0.51
CA GLY A 867 11.06 -15.11 0.59
C GLY A 867 10.78 -14.66 2.03
N ARG A 868 10.45 -15.58 2.95
CA ARG A 868 10.21 -15.25 4.37
C ARG A 868 11.50 -14.82 5.07
N ILE A 869 12.57 -15.57 4.85
CA ILE A 869 13.90 -15.26 5.40
C ILE A 869 14.40 -13.92 4.84
N LEU A 870 14.20 -13.69 3.54
CA LEU A 870 14.56 -12.43 2.89
C LEU A 870 13.75 -11.24 3.45
N ASN A 871 12.46 -11.45 3.78
CA ASN A 871 11.62 -10.42 4.40
C ASN A 871 12.18 -9.97 5.77
N ARG A 872 12.67 -10.90 6.60
CA ARG A 872 13.32 -10.61 7.88
C ARG A 872 14.59 -9.78 7.70
N LEU A 873 15.41 -10.10 6.69
CA LEU A 873 16.64 -9.38 6.35
C LEU A 873 16.39 -8.03 5.65
N SER A 874 15.16 -7.75 5.20
CA SER A 874 14.82 -6.55 4.43
C SER A 874 13.87 -5.63 5.18
N SER A 875 12.60 -5.99 5.32
CA SER A 875 11.54 -5.15 5.90
C SER A 875 11.65 -5.05 7.41
N ASP A 876 11.79 -6.19 8.10
CA ASP A 876 11.78 -6.19 9.57
C ASP A 876 13.05 -5.54 10.13
N LEU A 877 14.21 -5.86 9.55
CA LEU A 877 15.45 -5.19 9.88
C LEU A 877 15.37 -3.67 9.63
N TYR A 878 14.73 -3.24 8.54
CA TYR A 878 14.52 -1.82 8.29
C TYR A 878 13.63 -1.16 9.35
N THR A 879 12.57 -1.84 9.78
CA THR A 879 11.70 -1.37 10.88
C THR A 879 12.50 -1.18 12.17
N VAL A 880 13.40 -2.12 12.49
CA VAL A 880 14.30 -2.05 13.64
C VAL A 880 15.35 -0.94 13.51
N ASP A 881 15.94 -0.78 12.33
CA ASP A 881 16.99 0.22 12.06
C ASP A 881 16.42 1.65 12.08
N ASP A 882 15.19 1.82 11.59
CA ASP A 882 14.63 3.14 11.29
C ASP A 882 13.40 3.52 12.10
N SER A 883 12.28 2.81 11.88
CA SER A 883 10.96 3.17 12.40
C SER A 883 10.85 3.03 13.92
N LEU A 884 11.36 1.93 14.48
CA LEU A 884 11.30 1.64 15.90
C LEU A 884 12.05 2.69 16.74
N PRO A 885 13.31 3.06 16.45
CA PRO A 885 13.98 4.16 17.13
C PRO A 885 13.20 5.47 17.04
N PHE A 886 12.67 5.82 15.86
CA PHE A 886 11.93 7.06 15.69
C PHE A 886 10.68 7.13 16.58
N ILE A 887 9.87 6.06 16.60
CA ILE A 887 8.67 5.96 17.44
C ILE A 887 9.03 5.95 18.92
N LEU A 888 10.06 5.20 19.31
CA LEU A 888 10.49 5.11 20.70
C LEU A 888 11.01 6.46 21.23
N ASN A 889 11.67 7.27 20.39
CA ASN A 889 12.05 8.63 20.78
C ASN A 889 10.81 9.51 21.07
N ILE A 890 9.78 9.45 20.22
CA ILE A 890 8.53 10.19 20.44
C ILE A 890 7.84 9.71 21.73
N PHE A 891 7.78 8.39 21.94
CA PHE A 891 7.21 7.81 23.16
C PHE A 891 7.91 8.31 24.42
N VAL A 892 9.25 8.26 24.46
CA VAL A 892 10.03 8.76 25.60
C VAL A 892 9.85 10.28 25.78
N ALA A 893 9.65 11.05 24.70
CA ALA A 893 9.37 12.49 24.80
C ALA A 893 8.02 12.75 25.44
N ASN A 894 6.97 12.06 24.98
CA ASN A 894 5.62 12.21 25.50
C ASN A 894 5.49 11.70 26.94
N PHE A 895 6.16 10.60 27.29
CA PHE A 895 6.17 10.06 28.65
C PHE A 895 6.73 11.09 29.65
N PHE A 896 7.92 11.63 29.38
CA PHE A 896 8.52 12.64 30.26
C PHE A 896 7.73 13.96 30.22
N GLY A 897 7.20 14.37 29.07
CA GLY A 897 6.33 15.54 28.97
C GLY A 897 5.08 15.45 29.85
N LEU A 898 4.40 14.31 29.82
CA LEU A 898 3.22 14.04 30.64
C LEU A 898 3.58 13.95 32.13
N LEU A 899 4.66 13.25 32.47
CA LEU A 899 5.18 13.18 33.84
C LEU A 899 5.51 14.57 34.38
N GLY A 900 6.19 15.39 33.57
CA GLY A 900 6.53 16.77 33.92
C GLY A 900 5.28 17.62 34.16
N THR A 901 4.26 17.49 33.31
CA THR A 901 3.00 18.23 33.44
C THR A 901 2.26 17.81 34.73
N LEU A 902 2.24 16.51 35.03
CA LEU A 902 1.65 15.97 36.25
C LEU A 902 2.34 16.50 37.51
N VAL A 903 3.67 16.54 37.54
CA VAL A 903 4.45 17.08 38.67
C VAL A 903 4.13 18.56 38.91
N VAL A 904 4.09 19.38 37.85
CA VAL A 904 3.75 20.81 37.97
C VAL A 904 2.32 21.00 38.47
N LEU A 905 1.36 20.22 37.98
CA LEU A 905 -0.03 20.27 38.45
C LEU A 905 -0.17 19.83 39.92
N CYS A 906 0.56 18.80 40.35
CA CYS A 906 0.54 18.36 41.75
C CYS A 906 1.15 19.41 42.69
N TYR A 907 2.19 20.12 42.23
CA TYR A 907 2.78 21.23 42.98
C TYR A 907 1.80 22.42 43.09
N SER A 908 1.11 22.77 42.00
CA SER A 908 0.20 23.91 41.98
C SER A 908 -1.12 23.64 42.71
N GLN A 909 -1.73 22.46 42.53
CA GLN A 909 -3.03 22.13 43.12
C GLN A 909 -3.15 20.64 43.49
N VAL A 910 -2.87 20.33 44.75
CA VAL A 910 -2.89 18.96 45.30
C VAL A 910 -4.25 18.27 45.13
N MET A 911 -5.36 19.02 45.23
CA MET A 911 -6.72 18.49 45.06
C MET A 911 -6.98 17.92 43.64
N PHE A 912 -6.19 18.31 42.65
CA PHE A 912 -6.28 17.76 41.29
C PHE A 912 -5.90 16.28 41.23
N LEU A 913 -5.06 15.80 42.16
CA LEU A 913 -4.65 14.40 42.22
C LEU A 913 -5.85 13.45 42.45
N LEU A 914 -6.89 13.92 43.15
CA LEU A 914 -8.14 13.17 43.34
C LEU A 914 -8.93 12.99 42.03
N ILE A 915 -8.84 13.95 41.09
CA ILE A 915 -9.50 13.88 39.78
C ILE A 915 -8.68 13.00 38.81
N LEU A 916 -7.36 12.91 39.01
CA LEU A 916 -6.49 12.13 38.15
C LEU A 916 -6.70 10.62 38.29
N VAL A 917 -7.06 10.13 39.48
CA VAL A 917 -7.35 8.71 39.74
C VAL A 917 -8.50 8.17 38.87
N PRO A 918 -9.72 8.75 38.86
CA PRO A 918 -10.80 8.27 38.00
C PRO A 918 -10.49 8.44 36.50
N LEU A 919 -9.78 9.50 36.11
CA LEU A 919 -9.31 9.66 34.72
C LEU A 919 -8.33 8.57 34.31
N TRP A 920 -7.39 8.22 35.20
CA TRP A 920 -6.44 7.13 34.98
C TRP A 920 -7.16 5.78 34.88
N LEU A 921 -8.19 5.52 35.69
CA LEU A 921 -8.99 4.29 35.56
C LEU A 921 -9.71 4.22 34.22
N ILE A 922 -10.30 5.33 33.74
CA ILE A 922 -10.93 5.39 32.41
C ILE A 922 -9.89 5.16 31.31
N TYR A 923 -8.75 5.85 31.38
CA TYR A 923 -7.69 5.73 30.39
C TYR A 923 -7.06 4.33 30.39
N SER A 924 -6.77 3.77 31.56
CA SER A 924 -6.26 2.41 31.72
C SER A 924 -7.25 1.40 31.21
N LYS A 925 -8.56 1.60 31.43
CA LYS A 925 -9.58 0.71 30.87
C LYS A 925 -9.56 0.78 29.34
N VAL A 926 -9.59 1.98 28.75
CA VAL A 926 -9.50 2.12 27.29
C VAL A 926 -8.20 1.53 26.73
N GLN A 927 -7.06 1.71 27.41
CA GLN A 927 -5.78 1.19 26.96
C GLN A 927 -5.69 -0.33 27.11
N VAL A 928 -6.10 -0.90 28.24
CA VAL A 928 -6.08 -2.34 28.51
C VAL A 928 -7.15 -3.08 27.71
N ASP A 929 -8.29 -2.46 27.44
CA ASP A 929 -9.29 -2.97 26.51
C ASP A 929 -8.81 -2.84 25.03
N ILE A 930 -7.64 -2.23 24.77
CA ILE A 930 -7.04 -2.12 23.43
C ILE A 930 -5.76 -2.97 23.28
N THR A 931 -5.06 -3.28 24.38
CA THR A 931 -3.81 -4.06 24.42
C THR A 931 -4.03 -5.48 24.90
#